data_AF-A0A7X7DMT6-F1
#
_entry.id   AF-A0A7X7DMT6-F1
#
_cell.length_a   1.000
_cell.length_b   1.000
_cell.length_c   1.000
_cell.angle_alpha   90.00
_cell.angle_beta   90.00
_cell.angle_gamma   90.00
#
_symmetry.space_group_name_H-M   'P 1'
#
loop_
_entity.id
_entity.type
_entity.pdbx_description
1 polymer ?
#
loop_
_entity_poly.entity_id
_entity_poly.type
_entity_poly.pdbx_seq_one_letter_code
_entity_poly.pdbx_strand_id
1 'polypeptide(L)'
;MVSAICNFFISSICTIQNFGTSLLGFIKIEHGFIELMAGIEGAILALAIPLSHESVLKMSERYNSETVSALFQKKKRIIVYPYLLTIGIISCLTLGFFYKENAELIFWKLNVVIAIVLFITNLIMLLIFFHIVKKYTTTSNFVLNEHLRNVKNKIEKCLSYKNNKMTKCQEYTVANVESVCDILVFEMRRKKNEIVKHGLREIEKILHKLQENSSRFNNEFHFGVLQLIRVYEETILAGNEEISIEIGCITTGVLKKVVKTSERTSEVTLILSNFLRMYLMVNKTTNRSVILVTTSWYIDILFGSDDVDDFKLEYLDLMDSYFIVISKNIIKEGNDFLFKTFANQMNDGIHKLTPTWPDTRQIYNGIIDADPQILDESNPVNSILKKVENLDAQQKNIFTIEELFQWLDKLNIILSEYESLIDTNIKEVLSNSIKVIRTEAINAYKLDNVDITVFGLAGFCLYAKKYNYVKLLIEYNQPDDASAHYMGRGIFPRSLNELIRFFFKYHYLIKEKFHNWDEHSGSEKYINMLFLILCSKFIHYYNKNDAGEYLDFNQITIPELNIYRLRDIDFHANQLLPLIKELSDYTELYTLLKINTENLFDEKLPKLCQLLIEKSNEKISSLHKDLPVNKNKVNDFIESFKIGYMKNAIVRKYFVCTNETTDEYKNSEIKMGENVLYDKSAFLDEWYIRYPDLGKHAGEVQGINENVVLFSRIAKKCKKTNFNDIQKLLSNQETYIAIAFSNVTYIHLQKVNAYTPNWKKSSKDDTNTYGNFNFINGILPLYCKIPLYQVRGNIGSRTILILNVKKVGEIIQYLPPELDNAMEMHNNFITEFHSFSEENEFLENYLKINPRCVEDLTTDNEKIEYLNRHVLIKINQYFEARFSDDFEGYTIDVE
;
A
#
# COMPACT_ATOMS: atom_id res chain seq x y z
N MET A 1 3.33 64.91 14.99
CA MET A 1 3.41 65.37 13.58
C MET A 1 2.09 65.20 12.83
N VAL A 2 1.46 64.02 12.81
CA VAL A 2 0.14 63.81 12.15
C VAL A 2 -1.00 64.59 12.82
N SER A 3 -1.06 64.67 14.16
CA SER A 3 -2.03 65.51 14.88
C SER A 3 -1.84 67.02 14.60
N ALA A 4 -0.60 67.47 14.43
CA ALA A 4 -0.28 68.86 14.05
C ALA A 4 -0.66 69.14 12.58
N ILE A 5 -0.50 68.17 11.68
CA ILE A 5 -0.91 68.28 10.27
C ILE A 5 -2.44 68.21 10.15
N CYS A 6 -3.13 67.37 10.93
CA CYS A 6 -4.60 67.32 10.95
C CYS A 6 -5.21 68.58 11.55
N ASN A 7 -4.64 69.14 12.62
CA ASN A 7 -5.09 70.42 13.17
C ASN A 7 -4.77 71.59 12.22
N PHE A 8 -3.67 71.52 11.47
CA PHE A 8 -3.36 72.47 10.39
C PHE A 8 -4.35 72.35 9.23
N PHE A 9 -4.74 71.14 8.82
CA PHE A 9 -5.70 70.92 7.73
C PHE A 9 -7.15 71.24 8.14
N ILE A 10 -7.58 70.94 9.37
CA ILE A 10 -8.92 71.27 9.86
C ILE A 10 -9.04 72.79 10.09
N SER A 11 -8.00 73.42 10.64
CA SER A 11 -7.89 74.88 10.70
C SER A 11 -7.89 75.50 9.29
N SER A 12 -7.15 74.93 8.34
CA SER A 12 -7.11 75.40 6.96
C SER A 12 -8.45 75.23 6.23
N ILE A 13 -9.16 74.12 6.43
CA ILE A 13 -10.45 73.84 5.76
C ILE A 13 -11.59 74.71 6.32
N CYS A 14 -11.63 74.94 7.64
CA CYS A 14 -12.58 75.89 8.24
C CYS A 14 -12.24 77.35 7.90
N THR A 15 -10.96 77.66 7.64
CA THR A 15 -10.56 78.96 7.11
C THR A 15 -11.01 79.09 5.64
N ILE A 16 -10.80 78.07 4.80
CA ILE A 16 -11.11 78.06 3.35
C ILE A 16 -12.59 78.33 3.02
N GLN A 17 -13.55 77.93 3.86
CA GLN A 17 -14.98 78.20 3.61
C GLN A 17 -15.36 79.68 3.80
N ASN A 18 -14.70 80.41 4.69
CA ASN A 18 -14.86 81.86 4.85
C ASN A 18 -13.81 82.68 4.06
N PHE A 19 -12.77 82.03 3.51
CA PHE A 19 -11.69 82.66 2.71
C PHE A 19 -11.99 82.74 1.22
N GLY A 20 -12.91 81.91 0.69
CA GLY A 20 -13.13 81.80 -0.76
C GLY A 20 -13.55 83.10 -1.45
N THR A 21 -14.25 84.00 -0.75
CA THR A 21 -14.67 85.30 -1.27
C THR A 21 -13.67 86.43 -0.99
N SER A 22 -12.79 86.31 0.02
CA SER A 22 -11.74 87.31 0.31
C SER A 22 -10.41 87.06 -0.43
N LEU A 23 -10.08 85.79 -0.73
CA LEU A 23 -8.85 85.42 -1.44
C LEU A 23 -8.85 85.91 -2.90
N LEU A 24 -10.02 85.92 -3.57
CA LEU A 24 -10.16 86.40 -4.96
C LEU A 24 -9.93 87.93 -5.09
N GLY A 25 -9.94 88.67 -3.99
CA GLY A 25 -9.65 90.11 -3.96
C GLY A 25 -8.17 90.46 -3.84
N PHE A 26 -7.34 89.58 -3.27
CA PHE A 26 -5.98 89.91 -2.81
C PHE A 26 -4.84 89.30 -3.64
N ILE A 27 -5.12 88.36 -4.54
CA ILE A 27 -4.07 87.73 -5.35
C ILE A 27 -3.84 88.55 -6.63
N LYS A 28 -2.90 89.50 -6.57
CA LYS A 28 -2.23 90.03 -7.78
C LYS A 28 -1.07 89.10 -8.11
N ILE A 29 -1.25 88.24 -9.11
CA ILE A 29 -0.17 87.43 -9.64
C ILE A 29 0.34 88.11 -10.90
N GLU A 30 1.62 88.45 -10.87
CA GLU A 30 2.31 88.95 -12.05
C GLU A 30 2.33 87.87 -13.13
N HIS A 31 2.08 88.28 -14.38
CA HIS A 31 2.04 87.38 -15.53
C HIS A 31 3.31 86.52 -15.64
N GLY A 32 4.48 87.10 -15.35
CA GLY A 32 5.76 86.40 -15.32
C GLY A 32 5.85 85.24 -14.32
N PHE A 33 5.03 85.24 -13.26
CA PHE A 33 5.00 84.12 -12.30
C PHE A 33 4.28 82.88 -12.89
N ILE A 34 3.27 83.07 -13.73
CA ILE A 34 2.56 81.97 -14.42
C ILE A 34 3.47 81.35 -15.48
N GLU A 35 4.21 82.18 -16.22
CA GLU A 35 5.23 81.70 -17.17
C GLU A 35 6.34 80.92 -16.46
N LEU A 36 6.79 81.40 -15.29
CA LEU A 36 7.76 80.70 -14.45
C LEU A 36 7.22 79.35 -13.96
N MET A 37 5.95 79.27 -13.55
CA MET A 37 5.31 78.00 -13.17
C MET A 37 5.31 77.00 -14.33
N ALA A 38 4.88 77.44 -15.52
CA ALA A 38 4.90 76.59 -16.72
C ALA A 38 6.32 76.13 -17.07
N GLY A 39 7.32 77.02 -16.95
CA GLY A 39 8.73 76.71 -17.17
C GLY A 39 9.27 75.69 -16.16
N ILE A 40 8.94 75.84 -14.88
CA ILE A 40 9.32 74.89 -13.82
C ILE A 40 8.65 73.53 -14.05
N GLU A 41 7.35 73.47 -14.34
CA GLU A 41 6.65 72.22 -14.63
C GLU A 41 7.18 71.53 -15.90
N GLY A 42 7.50 72.30 -16.94
CA GLY A 42 8.17 71.80 -18.14
C GLY A 42 9.55 71.20 -17.84
N ALA A 43 10.37 71.87 -17.03
CA ALA A 43 11.66 71.36 -16.58
C ALA A 43 11.51 70.09 -15.73
N ILE A 44 10.51 70.04 -14.85
CA ILE A 44 10.19 68.86 -14.05
C ILE A 44 9.80 67.68 -14.95
N LEU A 45 8.96 67.90 -15.96
CA LEU A 45 8.56 66.86 -16.92
C LEU A 45 9.77 66.32 -17.69
N ALA A 46 10.63 67.23 -18.17
CA ALA A 46 11.86 66.90 -18.89
C ALA A 46 12.88 66.11 -18.03
N LEU A 47 12.87 66.29 -16.71
CA LEU A 47 13.69 65.50 -15.78
C LEU A 47 13.03 64.17 -15.40
N ALA A 48 11.74 64.19 -15.04
CA ALA A 48 11.05 63.03 -14.46
C ALA A 48 10.92 61.87 -15.44
N ILE A 49 10.68 62.12 -16.73
CA ILE A 49 10.51 61.06 -17.74
C ILE A 49 11.83 60.31 -17.97
N PRO A 50 12.97 60.95 -18.32
CA PRO A 50 14.24 60.25 -18.48
C PRO A 50 14.68 59.52 -17.22
N LEU A 51 14.56 60.16 -16.05
CA LEU A 51 14.89 59.53 -14.77
C LEU A 51 14.02 58.30 -14.50
N SER A 52 12.73 58.32 -14.87
CA SER A 52 11.86 57.15 -14.74
C SER A 52 12.33 56.00 -15.63
N HIS A 53 12.73 56.28 -16.86
CA HIS A 53 13.21 55.27 -17.81
C HIS A 53 14.56 54.69 -17.38
N GLU A 54 15.51 55.54 -17.00
CA GLU A 54 16.82 55.13 -16.48
C GLU A 54 16.67 54.32 -15.18
N SER A 55 15.75 54.71 -14.30
CA SER A 55 15.47 53.97 -13.07
C SER A 55 14.87 52.60 -13.36
N VAL A 56 13.97 52.50 -14.35
CA VAL A 56 13.39 51.23 -14.81
C VAL A 56 14.48 50.31 -15.38
N LEU A 57 15.34 50.84 -16.26
CA LEU A 57 16.46 50.09 -16.83
C LEU A 57 17.40 49.59 -15.73
N LYS A 58 17.83 50.47 -14.82
CA LYS A 58 18.68 50.10 -13.69
C LYS A 58 18.02 49.07 -12.79
N MET A 59 16.71 49.10 -12.58
CA MET A 59 15.99 48.07 -11.81
C MET A 59 15.94 46.73 -12.55
N SER A 60 15.62 46.76 -13.84
CA SER A 60 15.58 45.56 -14.69
C SER A 60 16.95 44.89 -14.75
N GLU A 61 18.01 45.66 -15.02
CA GLU A 61 19.40 45.19 -15.02
C GLU A 61 19.84 44.68 -13.64
N ARG A 62 19.51 45.42 -12.57
CA ARG A 62 19.93 45.06 -11.21
C ARG A 62 19.39 43.70 -10.79
N TYR A 63 18.12 43.43 -11.05
CA TYR A 63 17.46 42.20 -10.61
C TYR A 63 17.37 41.15 -11.73
N ASN A 64 17.78 41.49 -12.94
CA ASN A 64 17.56 40.69 -14.15
C ASN A 64 16.10 40.25 -14.31
N SER A 65 15.15 41.17 -14.06
CA SER A 65 13.73 40.85 -13.97
C SER A 65 12.84 41.93 -14.56
N GLU A 66 12.26 41.64 -15.73
CA GLU A 66 11.34 42.56 -16.42
C GLU A 66 10.07 42.82 -15.60
N THR A 67 9.68 41.86 -14.77
CA THR A 67 8.48 41.93 -13.94
C THR A 67 8.62 42.95 -12.80
N VAL A 68 9.82 43.10 -12.23
CA VAL A 68 10.12 44.13 -11.22
C VAL A 68 9.98 45.53 -11.85
N SER A 69 10.52 45.73 -13.05
CA SER A 69 10.34 46.98 -13.81
C SER A 69 8.88 47.26 -14.18
N ALA A 70 8.14 46.23 -14.62
CA ALA A 70 6.75 46.37 -15.01
C ALA A 70 5.84 46.77 -13.83
N LEU A 71 6.15 46.33 -12.61
CA LEU A 71 5.41 46.71 -11.41
C LEU A 71 5.65 48.16 -10.99
N PHE A 72 6.89 48.64 -11.10
CA PHE A 72 7.20 50.04 -10.90
C PHE A 72 6.39 50.92 -11.86
N GLN A 73 6.35 50.56 -13.15
CA GLN A 73 5.57 51.28 -14.16
C GLN A 73 4.05 51.23 -13.92
N LYS A 74 3.53 50.16 -13.34
CA LYS A 74 2.09 50.00 -13.06
C LYS A 74 1.59 50.77 -11.83
N LYS A 75 2.46 51.43 -11.06
CA LYS A 75 2.04 52.26 -9.92
C LYS A 75 1.18 53.43 -10.40
N LYS A 76 -0.06 53.50 -9.91
CA LYS A 76 -0.98 54.63 -10.20
C LYS A 76 -0.32 55.99 -10.07
N ARG A 77 0.52 56.19 -9.05
CA ARG A 77 1.21 57.47 -8.82
C ARG A 77 2.24 57.81 -9.91
N ILE A 78 2.89 56.80 -10.49
CA ILE A 78 3.86 56.98 -11.57
C ILE A 78 3.13 57.20 -12.89
N ILE A 79 2.03 56.47 -13.15
CA ILE A 79 1.20 56.64 -14.34
C ILE A 79 0.52 58.02 -14.36
N VAL A 80 -0.07 58.45 -13.24
CA VAL A 80 -0.90 59.68 -13.18
C VAL A 80 -0.04 60.95 -13.21
N TYR A 81 1.21 60.86 -12.74
CA TYR A 81 2.05 62.05 -12.56
C TYR A 81 2.36 62.82 -13.86
N PRO A 82 2.76 62.17 -14.97
CA PRO A 82 2.95 62.84 -16.26
C PRO A 82 1.68 63.55 -16.76
N TYR A 83 0.50 62.95 -16.54
CA TYR A 83 -0.77 63.57 -16.93
C TYR A 83 -1.10 64.80 -16.07
N LEU A 84 -0.89 64.74 -14.75
CA LEU A 84 -1.07 65.89 -13.85
C LEU A 84 -0.12 67.05 -14.20
N LEU A 85 1.14 66.74 -14.52
CA LEU A 85 2.11 67.72 -15.01
C LEU A 85 1.65 68.35 -16.33
N THR A 86 1.20 67.54 -17.29
CA THR A 86 0.74 68.03 -18.59
C THR A 86 -0.49 68.94 -18.44
N ILE A 87 -1.44 68.57 -17.57
CA ILE A 87 -2.61 69.40 -17.26
C ILE A 87 -2.20 70.71 -16.59
N GLY A 88 -1.22 70.68 -15.67
CA GLY A 88 -0.65 71.88 -15.04
C GLY A 88 -0.05 72.83 -16.07
N ILE A 89 0.81 72.29 -16.96
CA ILE A 89 1.47 73.07 -18.01
C ILE A 89 0.44 73.69 -18.95
N ILE A 90 -0.53 72.91 -19.43
CA ILE A 90 -1.59 73.42 -20.29
C ILE A 90 -2.38 74.51 -19.57
N SER A 91 -2.75 74.32 -18.31
CA SER A 91 -3.47 75.33 -17.52
C SER A 91 -2.67 76.63 -17.41
N CYS A 92 -1.36 76.55 -17.10
CA CYS A 92 -0.48 77.71 -17.00
C CYS A 92 -0.29 78.41 -18.36
N LEU A 93 -0.13 77.67 -19.46
CA LEU A 93 -0.04 78.25 -20.80
C LEU A 93 -1.34 78.92 -21.23
N THR A 94 -2.48 78.30 -20.96
CA THR A 94 -3.80 78.87 -21.26
C THR A 94 -4.00 80.17 -20.48
N LEU A 95 -3.59 80.20 -19.20
CA LEU A 95 -3.57 81.44 -18.42
C LEU A 95 -2.58 82.45 -19.00
N GLY A 96 -1.36 82.07 -19.37
CA GLY A 96 -0.37 82.97 -19.95
C GLY A 96 -0.84 83.66 -21.24
N PHE A 97 -1.58 82.95 -22.11
CA PHE A 97 -2.08 83.54 -23.36
C PHE A 97 -3.34 84.39 -23.19
N PHE A 98 -4.25 84.00 -22.28
CA PHE A 98 -5.58 84.60 -22.20
C PHE A 98 -5.81 85.51 -20.99
N TYR A 99 -4.97 85.41 -19.96
CA TYR A 99 -5.04 86.27 -18.77
C TYR A 99 -4.37 87.62 -19.04
N LYS A 100 -5.19 88.68 -19.12
CA LYS A 100 -4.71 90.07 -19.11
C LYS A 100 -4.83 90.64 -17.70
N GLU A 101 -3.87 91.45 -17.27
CA GLU A 101 -3.73 91.98 -15.89
C GLU A 101 -4.98 92.71 -15.31
N ASN A 102 -5.97 93.04 -16.15
CA ASN A 102 -7.23 93.70 -15.76
C ASN A 102 -8.51 92.86 -16.01
N ALA A 103 -8.42 91.54 -16.17
CA ALA A 103 -9.59 90.69 -16.38
C ALA A 103 -10.41 90.53 -15.07
N GLU A 104 -11.48 91.31 -14.90
CA GLU A 104 -12.36 91.26 -13.72
C GLU A 104 -13.24 90.01 -13.61
N LEU A 105 -13.30 89.20 -14.67
CA LEU A 105 -14.10 87.98 -14.70
C LEU A 105 -13.62 86.97 -13.65
N ILE A 106 -14.50 86.67 -12.68
CA ILE A 106 -14.31 85.68 -11.60
C ILE A 106 -13.74 84.36 -12.13
N PHE A 107 -14.13 83.97 -13.35
CA PHE A 107 -13.63 82.78 -14.05
C PHE A 107 -12.10 82.72 -14.12
N TRP A 108 -11.42 83.82 -14.47
CA TRP A 108 -9.97 83.84 -14.62
C TRP A 108 -9.25 83.72 -13.28
N LYS A 109 -9.76 84.41 -12.25
CA LYS A 109 -9.23 84.33 -10.89
C LYS A 109 -9.36 82.91 -10.32
N LEU A 110 -10.48 82.22 -10.60
CA LEU A 110 -10.66 80.82 -10.21
C LEU A 110 -9.65 79.90 -10.91
N ASN A 111 -9.42 80.09 -12.22
CA ASN A 111 -8.43 79.29 -12.96
C ASN A 111 -7.01 79.51 -12.45
N VAL A 112 -6.64 80.73 -12.07
CA VAL A 112 -5.34 81.03 -11.45
C VAL A 112 -5.18 80.27 -10.13
N VAL A 113 -6.19 80.27 -9.26
CA VAL A 113 -6.16 79.48 -8.01
C VAL A 113 -6.03 77.99 -8.30
N ILE A 114 -6.77 77.46 -9.30
CA ILE A 114 -6.67 76.06 -9.73
C ILE A 114 -5.25 75.75 -10.22
N ALA A 115 -4.65 76.61 -11.03
CA ALA A 115 -3.28 76.44 -11.53
C ALA A 115 -2.25 76.41 -10.40
N ILE A 116 -2.37 77.27 -9.39
CA ILE A 116 -1.49 77.25 -8.20
C ILE A 116 -1.66 75.96 -7.41
N VAL A 117 -2.91 75.51 -7.19
CA VAL A 117 -3.18 74.24 -6.48
C VAL A 117 -2.61 73.06 -7.26
N LEU A 118 -2.76 73.05 -8.59
CA LEU A 118 -2.16 72.04 -9.47
C LEU A 118 -0.63 72.07 -9.38
N PHE A 119 -0.02 73.25 -9.41
CA PHE A 119 1.43 73.42 -9.29
C PHE A 119 1.97 72.88 -7.95
N ILE A 120 1.34 73.25 -6.83
CA ILE A 120 1.71 72.73 -5.50
C ILE A 120 1.52 71.21 -5.44
N THR A 121 0.43 70.70 -6.01
CA THR A 121 0.16 69.26 -6.10
C THR A 121 1.24 68.54 -6.92
N ASN A 122 1.67 69.14 -8.05
CA ASN A 122 2.74 68.61 -8.90
C ASN A 122 4.09 68.59 -8.19
N LEU A 123 4.42 69.59 -7.38
CA LEU A 123 5.63 69.60 -6.55
C LEU A 123 5.59 68.52 -5.46
N ILE A 124 4.47 68.34 -4.77
CA ILE A 124 4.29 67.26 -3.78
C ILE A 124 4.42 65.89 -4.47
N MET A 125 3.80 65.73 -5.63
CA MET A 125 3.88 64.49 -6.41
C MET A 125 5.30 64.22 -6.92
N LEU A 126 6.09 65.25 -7.25
CA LEU A 126 7.50 65.12 -7.60
C LEU A 126 8.32 64.55 -6.44
N LEU A 127 8.13 65.10 -5.23
CA LEU A 127 8.81 64.61 -4.03
C LEU A 127 8.43 63.15 -3.74
N ILE A 128 7.15 62.81 -3.89
CA ILE A 128 6.67 61.43 -3.77
C ILE A 128 7.28 60.53 -4.85
N PHE A 129 7.38 61.00 -6.10
CA PHE A 129 7.98 60.27 -7.21
C PHE A 129 9.44 59.96 -6.92
N PHE A 130 10.25 60.95 -6.56
CA PHE A 130 11.66 60.74 -6.19
C PHE A 130 11.81 59.82 -4.98
N HIS A 131 10.93 59.93 -3.99
CA HIS A 131 10.93 59.02 -2.85
C HIS A 131 10.63 57.56 -3.25
N ILE A 132 9.71 57.34 -4.20
CA ILE A 132 9.39 56.01 -4.73
C ILE A 132 10.57 55.48 -5.55
N VAL A 133 11.11 56.28 -6.47
CA VAL A 133 12.30 55.94 -7.27
C VAL A 133 13.45 55.55 -6.36
N LYS A 134 13.76 56.39 -5.35
CA LYS A 134 14.81 56.11 -4.37
C LYS A 134 14.56 54.78 -3.66
N LYS A 135 13.35 54.54 -3.14
CA LYS A 135 13.02 53.28 -2.45
C LYS A 135 13.22 52.05 -3.32
N TYR A 136 12.77 52.07 -4.57
CA TYR A 136 12.93 50.94 -5.49
C TYR A 136 14.38 50.77 -5.97
N THR A 137 15.12 51.86 -6.14
CA THR A 137 16.52 51.82 -6.61
C THR A 137 17.53 51.55 -5.50
N THR A 138 17.22 51.76 -4.22
CA THR A 138 18.19 51.54 -3.13
C THR A 138 17.85 50.35 -2.24
N THR A 139 16.56 50.08 -2.02
CA THR A 139 16.12 49.25 -0.89
C THR A 139 15.46 47.95 -1.36
N SER A 140 16.25 46.91 -1.62
CA SER A 140 15.72 45.60 -2.07
C SER A 140 14.68 45.01 -1.12
N ASN A 141 14.81 45.24 0.19
CA ASN A 141 13.82 44.77 1.17
C ASN A 141 12.43 45.40 0.95
N PHE A 142 12.39 46.66 0.50
CA PHE A 142 11.12 47.32 0.17
C PHE A 142 10.48 46.68 -1.07
N VAL A 143 11.27 46.43 -2.11
CA VAL A 143 10.80 45.79 -3.35
C VAL A 143 10.33 44.35 -3.06
N LEU A 144 11.14 43.57 -2.34
CA LEU A 144 10.81 42.20 -1.93
C LEU A 144 9.48 42.13 -1.19
N ASN A 145 9.32 42.93 -0.12
CA ASN A 145 8.10 42.93 0.68
C ASN A 145 6.87 43.40 -0.10
N GLU A 146 7.06 44.32 -1.04
CA GLU A 146 5.97 44.74 -1.92
C GLU A 146 5.52 43.62 -2.85
N HIS A 147 6.45 42.90 -3.49
CA HIS A 147 6.11 41.75 -4.33
C HIS A 147 5.43 40.63 -3.53
N LEU A 148 5.98 40.27 -2.37
CA LEU A 148 5.39 39.27 -1.48
C LEU A 148 3.96 39.64 -1.06
N ARG A 149 3.74 40.91 -0.70
CA ARG A 149 2.40 41.42 -0.36
C ARG A 149 1.46 41.36 -1.57
N ASN A 150 1.94 41.67 -2.76
CA ASN A 150 1.13 41.59 -3.98
C ASN A 150 0.70 40.16 -4.29
N VAL A 151 1.61 39.18 -4.18
CA VAL A 151 1.29 37.76 -4.34
C VAL A 151 0.20 37.33 -3.37
N LYS A 152 0.39 37.60 -2.06
CA LYS A 152 -0.57 37.21 -1.02
C LYS A 152 -1.96 37.79 -1.24
N ASN A 153 -2.05 39.10 -1.46
CA ASN A 153 -3.32 39.79 -1.73
C ASN A 153 -3.99 39.28 -3.01
N LYS A 154 -3.18 38.91 -4.02
CA LYS A 154 -3.70 38.45 -5.29
C LYS A 154 -4.29 37.05 -5.16
N ILE A 155 -3.58 36.12 -4.52
CA ILE A 155 -4.08 34.76 -4.23
C ILE A 155 -5.46 34.85 -3.56
N GLU A 156 -5.60 35.67 -2.51
CA GLU A 156 -6.87 35.85 -1.79
C GLU A 156 -8.01 36.36 -2.68
N LYS A 157 -7.72 37.38 -3.50
CA LYS A 157 -8.71 37.91 -4.44
C LYS A 157 -9.11 36.87 -5.48
N CYS A 158 -8.20 36.00 -5.88
CA CYS A 158 -8.46 35.07 -6.96
C CYS A 158 -9.31 33.88 -6.56
N LEU A 159 -9.31 33.52 -5.28
CA LEU A 159 -10.27 32.57 -4.74
C LEU A 159 -11.74 33.01 -4.96
N SER A 160 -12.00 34.32 -5.13
CA SER A 160 -13.33 34.87 -5.44
C SER A 160 -13.70 34.94 -6.93
N TYR A 161 -12.79 34.62 -7.86
CA TYR A 161 -13.01 34.84 -9.30
C TYR A 161 -13.56 33.62 -10.06
N LYS A 162 -14.30 33.91 -11.15
CA LYS A 162 -14.71 32.94 -12.19
C LYS A 162 -13.60 32.70 -13.23
N ASN A 163 -13.64 31.56 -13.93
CA ASN A 163 -12.55 30.98 -14.75
C ASN A 163 -11.69 31.96 -15.57
N ASN A 164 -12.24 32.81 -16.44
CA ASN A 164 -11.39 33.68 -17.30
C ASN A 164 -10.57 34.74 -16.52
N LYS A 165 -11.03 35.17 -15.34
CA LYS A 165 -10.25 36.07 -14.45
C LYS A 165 -9.25 35.30 -13.59
N MET A 166 -9.41 33.98 -13.49
CA MET A 166 -8.49 33.08 -12.78
C MET A 166 -7.17 32.93 -13.53
N THR A 167 -7.20 32.68 -14.84
CA THR A 167 -5.97 32.47 -15.64
C THR A 167 -5.03 33.67 -15.60
N LYS A 168 -5.55 34.89 -15.80
CA LYS A 168 -4.74 36.11 -15.66
C LYS A 168 -4.21 36.33 -14.24
N CYS A 169 -4.88 35.77 -13.24
CA CYS A 169 -4.40 35.83 -11.88
C CYS A 169 -3.26 34.85 -11.62
N GLN A 170 -3.43 33.62 -12.08
CA GLN A 170 -2.44 32.56 -12.06
C GLN A 170 -1.12 33.01 -12.71
N GLU A 171 -1.18 33.52 -13.94
CA GLU A 171 -0.02 34.11 -14.64
C GLU A 171 0.64 35.24 -13.82
N TYR A 172 -0.17 36.10 -13.21
CA TYR A 172 0.35 37.17 -12.35
C TYR A 172 1.05 36.61 -11.10
N THR A 173 0.52 35.56 -10.49
CA THR A 173 1.14 34.89 -9.33
C THR A 173 2.49 34.31 -9.73
N VAL A 174 2.57 33.57 -10.85
CA VAL A 174 3.81 32.99 -11.39
C VAL A 174 4.88 34.07 -11.57
N ALA A 175 4.55 35.13 -12.33
CA ALA A 175 5.51 36.20 -12.65
C ALA A 175 6.03 36.91 -11.38
N ASN A 176 5.18 37.09 -10.36
CA ASN A 176 5.61 37.70 -9.11
C ASN A 176 6.46 36.77 -8.24
N VAL A 177 6.16 35.47 -8.20
CA VAL A 177 7.01 34.49 -7.50
C VAL A 177 8.39 34.41 -8.14
N GLU A 178 8.46 34.42 -9.47
CA GLU A 178 9.72 34.51 -10.22
C GLU A 178 10.50 35.78 -9.85
N SER A 179 9.84 36.95 -9.86
CA SER A 179 10.46 38.22 -9.46
C SER A 179 11.03 38.19 -8.05
N VAL A 180 10.30 37.58 -7.11
CA VAL A 180 10.76 37.43 -5.73
C VAL A 180 12.05 36.60 -5.72
N CYS A 181 12.07 35.47 -6.44
CA CYS A 181 13.25 34.61 -6.51
C CYS A 181 14.44 35.31 -7.19
N ASP A 182 14.21 36.12 -8.22
CA ASP A 182 15.25 36.94 -8.86
C ASP A 182 15.90 37.91 -7.86
N ILE A 183 15.09 38.58 -7.04
CA ILE A 183 15.56 39.47 -5.97
C ILE A 183 16.34 38.68 -4.90
N LEU A 184 15.90 37.47 -4.55
CA LEU A 184 16.59 36.61 -3.58
C LEU A 184 17.95 36.18 -4.10
N VAL A 185 18.06 35.74 -5.35
CA VAL A 185 19.34 35.39 -5.99
C VAL A 185 20.28 36.59 -5.99
N PHE A 186 19.78 37.77 -6.34
CA PHE A 186 20.57 39.00 -6.32
C PHE A 186 21.11 39.35 -4.92
N GLU A 187 20.26 39.33 -3.89
CA GLU A 187 20.68 39.67 -2.52
C GLU A 187 21.55 38.56 -1.89
N MET A 188 21.34 37.31 -2.27
CA MET A 188 22.17 36.17 -1.86
C MET A 188 23.61 36.33 -2.36
N ARG A 189 23.82 36.70 -3.63
CA ARG A 189 25.15 36.98 -4.18
C ARG A 189 25.88 38.12 -3.45
N ARG A 190 25.13 39.02 -2.81
CA ARG A 190 25.65 40.11 -1.97
C ARG A 190 25.80 39.75 -0.49
N LYS A 191 25.58 38.47 -0.14
CA LYS A 191 25.64 37.93 1.23
C LYS A 191 24.71 38.64 2.22
N LYS A 192 23.56 39.16 1.75
CA LYS A 192 22.54 39.77 2.63
C LYS A 192 21.57 38.71 3.16
N ASN A 193 22.12 37.76 3.91
CA ASN A 193 21.43 36.51 4.24
C ASN A 193 20.10 36.71 4.99
N GLU A 194 19.99 37.70 5.87
CA GLU A 194 18.74 37.97 6.61
C GLU A 194 17.58 38.40 5.70
N ILE A 195 17.84 39.17 4.64
CA ILE A 195 16.81 39.54 3.66
C ILE A 195 16.37 38.30 2.88
N VAL A 196 17.33 37.45 2.52
CA VAL A 196 17.08 36.23 1.75
C VAL A 196 16.27 35.23 2.57
N LYS A 197 16.66 34.95 3.81
CA LYS A 197 15.91 34.09 4.75
C LYS A 197 14.47 34.58 4.95
N HIS A 198 14.29 35.89 5.18
CA HIS A 198 12.96 36.46 5.30
C HIS A 198 12.11 36.19 4.05
N GLY A 199 12.65 36.45 2.86
CA GLY A 199 11.91 36.19 1.62
C GLY A 199 11.62 34.71 1.37
N LEU A 200 12.56 33.82 1.68
CA LEU A 200 12.38 32.37 1.56
C LEU A 200 11.26 31.85 2.49
N ARG A 201 11.22 32.28 3.76
CA ARG A 201 10.12 31.93 4.69
C ARG A 201 8.76 32.45 4.23
N GLU A 202 8.75 33.58 3.54
CA GLU A 202 7.51 34.12 2.97
C GLU A 202 7.07 33.34 1.72
N ILE A 203 8.02 32.83 0.91
CA ILE A 203 7.74 31.89 -0.17
C ILE A 203 7.16 30.58 0.38
N GLU A 204 7.73 30.01 1.44
CA GLU A 204 7.19 28.81 2.09
C GLU A 204 5.70 28.96 2.43
N LYS A 205 5.33 30.07 3.09
CA LYS A 205 3.93 30.39 3.40
C LYS A 205 3.06 30.53 2.15
N ILE A 206 3.60 31.09 1.07
CA ILE A 206 2.89 31.20 -0.21
C ILE A 206 2.66 29.79 -0.79
N LEU A 207 3.69 28.93 -0.80
CA LEU A 207 3.58 27.56 -1.30
C LEU A 207 2.55 26.75 -0.51
N HIS A 208 2.53 26.88 0.81
CA HIS A 208 1.51 26.23 1.65
C HIS A 208 0.10 26.69 1.26
N LYS A 209 -0.09 27.99 1.05
CA LYS A 209 -1.39 28.54 0.64
C LYS A 209 -1.80 28.10 -0.77
N LEU A 210 -0.85 27.98 -1.70
CA LEU A 210 -1.11 27.46 -3.05
C LEU A 210 -1.49 25.98 -3.00
N GLN A 211 -0.79 25.19 -2.18
CA GLN A 211 -1.06 23.76 -1.97
C GLN A 211 -2.44 23.51 -1.36
N GLU A 212 -2.82 24.25 -0.31
CA GLU A 212 -4.16 24.18 0.29
C GLU A 212 -5.29 24.49 -0.72
N ASN A 213 -4.95 25.18 -1.82
CA ASN A 213 -5.88 25.54 -2.89
C ASN A 213 -5.48 24.90 -4.23
N SER A 214 -4.85 23.71 -4.20
CA SER A 214 -4.27 23.05 -5.39
C SER A 214 -5.30 22.68 -6.46
N SER A 215 -6.59 22.61 -6.13
CA SER A 215 -7.67 22.47 -7.13
C SER A 215 -7.66 23.60 -8.17
N ARG A 216 -7.16 24.78 -7.78
CA ARG A 216 -7.07 25.97 -8.64
C ARG A 216 -5.64 26.42 -8.87
N PHE A 217 -4.69 26.11 -7.98
CA PHE A 217 -3.34 26.66 -8.05
C PHE A 217 -2.23 25.61 -8.24
N ASN A 218 -2.56 24.46 -8.83
CA ASN A 218 -1.60 23.36 -8.97
C ASN A 218 -0.33 23.77 -9.73
N ASN A 219 -0.49 24.40 -10.90
CA ASN A 219 0.63 24.77 -11.76
C ASN A 219 1.52 25.84 -11.10
N GLU A 220 0.90 26.76 -10.36
CA GLU A 220 1.59 27.84 -9.63
C GLU A 220 2.37 27.25 -8.45
N PHE A 221 1.80 26.27 -7.75
CA PHE A 221 2.51 25.51 -6.74
C PHE A 221 3.73 24.80 -7.35
N HIS A 222 3.54 24.05 -8.45
CA HIS A 222 4.62 23.34 -9.14
C HIS A 222 5.74 24.31 -9.55
N PHE A 223 5.38 25.43 -10.16
CA PHE A 223 6.32 26.48 -10.55
C PHE A 223 7.07 27.05 -9.34
N GLY A 224 6.37 27.37 -8.26
CA GLY A 224 6.99 27.92 -7.06
C GLY A 224 7.99 26.95 -6.41
N VAL A 225 7.69 25.65 -6.37
CA VAL A 225 8.63 24.63 -5.90
C VAL A 225 9.86 24.55 -6.84
N LEU A 226 9.68 24.61 -8.16
CA LEU A 226 10.80 24.63 -9.11
C LEU A 226 11.70 25.88 -8.93
N GLN A 227 11.13 27.03 -8.58
CA GLN A 227 11.92 28.22 -8.28
C GLN A 227 12.78 28.07 -7.03
N LEU A 228 12.37 27.29 -6.02
CA LEU A 228 13.23 27.00 -4.87
C LEU A 228 14.51 26.25 -5.28
N ILE A 229 14.43 25.30 -6.22
CA ILE A 229 15.61 24.61 -6.75
C ILE A 229 16.53 25.59 -7.47
N ARG A 230 15.97 26.49 -8.28
CA ARG A 230 16.74 27.49 -9.01
C ARG A 230 17.54 28.38 -8.04
N VAL A 231 16.90 28.82 -6.95
CA VAL A 231 17.59 29.59 -5.90
C VAL A 231 18.65 28.72 -5.20
N TYR A 232 18.35 27.44 -4.94
CA TYR A 232 19.30 26.52 -4.35
C TYR A 232 20.56 26.35 -5.20
N GLU A 233 20.41 26.09 -6.50
CA GLU A 233 21.52 25.95 -7.45
C GLU A 233 22.43 27.18 -7.44
N GLU A 234 21.84 28.37 -7.55
CA GLU A 234 22.58 29.64 -7.47
C GLU A 234 23.31 29.81 -6.13
N THR A 235 22.71 29.38 -5.04
CA THR A 235 23.32 29.42 -3.71
C THR A 235 24.50 28.45 -3.57
N ILE A 236 24.40 27.24 -4.15
CA ILE A 236 25.53 26.30 -4.21
C ILE A 236 26.67 26.88 -5.03
N LEU A 237 26.39 27.45 -6.22
CA LEU A 237 27.40 28.10 -7.06
C LEU A 237 28.08 29.28 -6.37
N ALA A 238 27.34 30.04 -5.56
CA ALA A 238 27.87 31.16 -4.78
C ALA A 238 28.62 30.73 -3.51
N GLY A 239 28.59 29.45 -3.13
CA GLY A 239 29.20 28.94 -1.90
C GLY A 239 28.55 29.49 -0.61
N ASN A 240 27.27 29.83 -0.63
CA ASN A 240 26.56 30.40 0.52
C ASN A 240 25.80 29.33 1.30
N GLU A 241 26.54 28.61 2.14
CA GLU A 241 26.07 27.45 2.92
C GLU A 241 24.85 27.75 3.81
N GLU A 242 24.80 28.92 4.44
CA GLU A 242 23.71 29.30 5.34
C GLU A 242 22.36 29.34 4.61
N ILE A 243 22.34 29.87 3.38
CA ILE A 243 21.12 29.95 2.58
C ILE A 243 20.74 28.60 2.00
N SER A 244 21.70 27.74 1.65
CA SER A 244 21.37 26.41 1.12
C SER A 244 20.77 25.52 2.20
N ILE A 245 21.21 25.67 3.45
CA ILE A 245 20.59 25.03 4.61
C ILE A 245 19.14 25.51 4.78
N GLU A 246 18.88 26.82 4.76
CA GLU A 246 17.52 27.36 4.90
C GLU A 246 16.57 26.83 3.80
N ILE A 247 17.05 26.74 2.55
CA ILE A 247 16.25 26.19 1.44
C ILE A 247 15.97 24.70 1.63
N GLY A 248 16.94 23.92 2.13
CA GLY A 248 16.74 22.51 2.49
C GLY A 248 15.66 22.33 3.56
N CYS A 249 15.69 23.17 4.61
CA CYS A 249 14.67 23.18 5.66
C CYS A 249 13.28 23.53 5.11
N ILE A 250 13.18 24.56 4.27
CA ILE A 250 11.91 24.98 3.65
C ILE A 250 11.36 23.90 2.73
N THR A 251 12.21 23.25 1.93
CA THR A 251 11.79 22.16 1.04
C THR A 251 11.23 20.99 1.85
N THR A 252 11.85 20.67 2.99
CA THR A 252 11.36 19.66 3.93
C THR A 252 10.02 20.08 4.57
N GLY A 253 9.88 21.34 4.98
CA GLY A 253 8.63 21.89 5.51
C GLY A 253 7.46 21.83 4.51
N VAL A 254 7.73 22.16 3.25
CA VAL A 254 6.76 22.04 2.15
C VAL A 254 6.39 20.57 1.93
N LEU A 255 7.36 19.65 1.91
CA LEU A 255 7.07 18.21 1.77
C LEU A 255 6.22 17.71 2.93
N LYS A 256 6.56 18.05 4.18
CA LYS A 256 5.82 17.67 5.40
C LYS A 256 4.35 18.11 5.32
N LYS A 257 4.09 19.33 4.83
CA LYS A 257 2.72 19.81 4.61
C LYS A 257 1.99 19.00 3.52
N VAL A 258 2.67 18.71 2.41
CA VAL A 258 2.07 18.03 1.24
C VAL A 258 1.75 16.58 1.54
N VAL A 259 2.64 15.82 2.19
CA VAL A 259 2.38 14.42 2.56
C VAL A 259 1.26 14.29 3.60
N LYS A 260 1.02 15.33 4.39
CA LYS A 260 -0.12 15.39 5.33
C LYS A 260 -1.46 15.63 4.62
N THR A 261 -1.51 16.61 3.72
CA THR A 261 -2.79 17.16 3.24
C THR A 261 -3.14 16.81 1.80
N SER A 262 -2.17 16.47 0.96
CA SER A 262 -2.43 16.24 -0.46
C SER A 262 -3.04 14.85 -0.71
N GLU A 263 -3.96 14.79 -1.66
CA GLU A 263 -4.46 13.53 -2.25
C GLU A 263 -3.76 13.23 -3.60
N ARG A 264 -2.81 14.06 -4.01
CA ARG A 264 -2.19 14.00 -5.33
C ARG A 264 -0.74 13.54 -5.23
N THR A 265 -0.51 12.29 -5.60
CA THR A 265 0.84 11.68 -5.68
C THR A 265 1.82 12.50 -6.53
N SER A 266 1.35 13.24 -7.54
CA SER A 266 2.20 14.09 -8.39
C SER A 266 2.87 15.25 -7.63
N GLU A 267 2.20 15.83 -6.63
CA GLU A 267 2.75 16.93 -5.83
C GLU A 267 3.89 16.43 -4.92
N VAL A 268 3.70 15.27 -4.29
CA VAL A 268 4.73 14.59 -3.49
C VAL A 268 5.91 14.20 -4.38
N THR A 269 5.63 13.59 -5.53
CA THR A 269 6.65 13.17 -6.52
C THR A 269 7.50 14.35 -6.99
N LEU A 270 6.90 15.51 -7.27
CA LEU A 270 7.63 16.71 -7.67
C LEU A 270 8.69 17.07 -6.63
N ILE A 271 8.29 17.18 -5.36
CA ILE A 271 9.20 17.62 -4.29
C ILE A 271 10.29 16.58 -4.02
N LEU A 272 9.95 15.29 -4.02
CA LEU A 272 10.93 14.20 -3.89
C LEU A 272 11.95 14.21 -5.05
N SER A 273 11.49 14.46 -6.28
CA SER A 273 12.40 14.62 -7.42
C SER A 273 13.34 15.81 -7.27
N ASN A 274 12.92 16.84 -6.54
CA ASN A 274 13.73 18.01 -6.27
C ASN A 274 14.78 17.73 -5.20
N PHE A 275 14.47 16.92 -4.18
CA PHE A 275 15.49 16.40 -3.25
C PHE A 275 16.61 15.68 -4.00
N LEU A 276 16.26 14.80 -4.95
CA LEU A 276 17.24 14.12 -5.79
C LEU A 276 18.08 15.10 -6.63
N ARG A 277 17.46 16.11 -7.25
CA ARG A 277 18.18 17.17 -7.99
C ARG A 277 19.11 17.98 -7.10
N MET A 278 18.64 18.40 -5.93
CA MET A 278 19.43 19.16 -4.95
C MET A 278 20.63 18.34 -4.46
N TYR A 279 20.44 17.05 -4.20
CA TYR A 279 21.52 16.12 -3.89
C TYR A 279 22.58 16.09 -5.00
N LEU A 280 22.17 15.85 -6.26
CA LEU A 280 23.10 15.79 -7.39
C LEU A 280 23.92 17.08 -7.57
N MET A 281 23.35 18.25 -7.23
CA MET A 281 24.05 19.53 -7.25
C MET A 281 25.10 19.68 -6.14
N VAL A 282 24.76 19.26 -4.92
CA VAL A 282 25.58 19.55 -3.72
C VAL A 282 26.57 18.44 -3.37
N ASN A 283 26.35 17.21 -3.82
CA ASN A 283 27.12 16.03 -3.40
C ASN A 283 28.63 16.12 -3.71
N LYS A 284 29.02 16.92 -4.72
CA LYS A 284 30.44 17.15 -5.06
C LYS A 284 31.05 18.38 -4.35
N THR A 285 30.34 18.94 -3.38
CA THR A 285 30.75 20.15 -2.65
C THR A 285 30.94 19.85 -1.16
N THR A 286 31.60 20.74 -0.43
CA THR A 286 31.78 20.63 1.03
C THR A 286 30.61 21.22 1.83
N ASN A 287 29.48 21.53 1.17
CA ASN A 287 28.36 22.24 1.77
C ASN A 287 27.48 21.30 2.61
N ARG A 288 27.22 21.65 3.88
CA ARG A 288 26.46 20.81 4.82
C ARG A 288 24.98 20.67 4.49
N SER A 289 24.41 21.48 3.60
CA SER A 289 23.01 21.29 3.17
C SER A 289 22.78 19.94 2.50
N VAL A 290 23.85 19.26 2.04
CA VAL A 290 23.79 17.88 1.56
C VAL A 290 23.09 16.93 2.53
N ILE A 291 23.31 17.08 3.84
CA ILE A 291 22.73 16.20 4.87
C ILE A 291 21.20 16.31 4.87
N LEU A 292 20.68 17.53 4.72
CA LEU A 292 19.25 17.81 4.71
C LEU A 292 18.56 17.19 3.50
N VAL A 293 19.23 17.21 2.35
CA VAL A 293 18.64 16.73 1.09
C VAL A 293 18.91 15.25 0.81
N THR A 294 19.69 14.58 1.66
CA THR A 294 19.94 13.14 1.55
C THR A 294 19.16 12.32 2.55
N THR A 295 19.37 12.57 3.84
CA THR A 295 18.98 11.61 4.88
C THR A 295 18.07 12.24 5.94
N SER A 296 18.26 13.52 6.29
CA SER A 296 17.44 14.13 7.35
C SER A 296 15.97 14.22 6.99
N TRP A 297 15.64 14.65 5.76
CA TRP A 297 14.25 14.87 5.35
C TRP A 297 13.37 13.63 5.55
N TYR A 298 13.93 12.44 5.32
CA TYR A 298 13.20 11.18 5.42
C TYR A 298 12.81 10.89 6.87
N ILE A 299 13.76 10.98 7.80
CA ILE A 299 13.52 10.78 9.24
C ILE A 299 12.65 11.91 9.82
N ASP A 300 12.91 13.17 9.44
CA ASP A 300 12.16 14.34 9.91
C ASP A 300 10.67 14.28 9.53
N ILE A 301 10.34 13.66 8.39
CA ILE A 301 8.96 13.52 7.94
C ILE A 301 8.29 12.31 8.60
N LEU A 302 8.95 11.17 8.67
CA LEU A 302 8.35 9.95 9.22
C LEU A 302 8.16 10.04 10.74
N PHE A 303 9.10 10.66 11.44
CA PHE A 303 9.20 10.65 12.91
C PHE A 303 9.28 12.04 13.55
N GLY A 304 9.29 13.13 12.77
CA GLY A 304 9.38 14.49 13.32
C GLY A 304 8.04 15.06 13.81
N SER A 305 6.99 14.26 13.92
CA SER A 305 5.75 14.61 14.64
C SER A 305 5.34 13.49 15.56
N ASP A 306 4.83 13.85 16.74
CA ASP A 306 4.23 12.90 17.68
C ASP A 306 2.80 12.51 17.24
N ASP A 307 2.19 13.28 16.32
CA ASP A 307 0.88 12.96 15.73
C ASP A 307 1.06 12.09 14.48
N VAL A 308 0.60 10.84 14.54
CA VAL A 308 0.71 9.89 13.43
C VAL A 308 -0.12 10.28 12.21
N ASP A 309 -1.16 11.08 12.39
CA ASP A 309 -2.00 11.58 11.28
C ASP A 309 -1.34 12.77 10.54
N ASP A 310 -0.15 13.23 10.98
CA ASP A 310 0.68 14.19 10.23
C ASP A 310 1.35 13.56 8.99
N PHE A 311 1.27 12.25 8.81
CA PHE A 311 1.84 11.54 7.68
C PHE A 311 0.87 10.49 7.13
N LYS A 312 0.53 10.59 5.85
CA LYS A 312 -0.24 9.56 5.14
C LYS A 312 0.67 8.40 4.75
N LEU A 313 0.41 7.21 5.32
CA LEU A 313 1.23 6.01 5.13
C LEU A 313 1.29 5.55 3.67
N GLU A 314 0.31 5.90 2.85
CA GLU A 314 0.24 5.59 1.43
C GLU A 314 1.39 6.23 0.62
N TYR A 315 2.05 7.26 1.17
CA TYR A 315 3.22 7.87 0.54
C TYR A 315 4.55 7.22 0.95
N LEU A 316 4.55 6.22 1.84
CA LEU A 316 5.75 5.60 2.38
C LEU A 316 6.60 4.95 1.29
N ASP A 317 6.01 4.09 0.46
CA ASP A 317 6.74 3.40 -0.62
C ASP A 317 7.33 4.38 -1.64
N LEU A 318 6.60 5.47 -1.93
CA LEU A 318 7.10 6.53 -2.80
C LEU A 318 8.31 7.23 -2.19
N MET A 319 8.24 7.62 -0.91
CA MET A 319 9.38 8.22 -0.21
C MET A 319 10.58 7.28 -0.16
N ASP A 320 10.35 6.00 0.15
CA ASP A 320 11.37 4.97 0.19
C ASP A 320 12.11 4.85 -1.14
N SER A 321 11.38 4.88 -2.27
CA SER A 321 12.00 4.78 -3.59
C SER A 321 13.04 5.89 -3.84
N TYR A 322 12.75 7.14 -3.47
CA TYR A 322 13.68 8.26 -3.61
C TYR A 322 14.81 8.19 -2.60
N PHE A 323 14.50 7.84 -1.35
CA PHE A 323 15.49 7.67 -0.30
C PHE A 323 16.51 6.57 -0.63
N ILE A 324 16.05 5.43 -1.13
CA ILE A 324 16.87 4.31 -1.60
C ILE A 324 17.76 4.74 -2.76
N VAL A 325 17.23 5.45 -3.75
CA VAL A 325 18.02 5.95 -4.90
C VAL A 325 19.15 6.87 -4.45
N ILE A 326 18.85 7.84 -3.58
CA ILE A 326 19.88 8.75 -3.04
C ILE A 326 20.93 7.97 -2.24
N SER A 327 20.49 7.04 -1.39
CA SER A 327 21.38 6.22 -0.55
C SER A 327 22.28 5.31 -1.38
N LYS A 328 21.76 4.67 -2.43
CA LYS A 328 22.55 3.88 -3.38
C LYS A 328 23.63 4.73 -4.07
N ASN A 329 23.32 5.98 -4.42
CA ASN A 329 24.31 6.88 -5.02
C ASN A 329 25.42 7.26 -4.02
N ILE A 330 25.08 7.56 -2.77
CA ILE A 330 26.05 7.79 -1.70
C ILE A 330 27.01 6.60 -1.56
N ILE A 331 26.46 5.38 -1.55
CA ILE A 331 27.23 4.14 -1.43
C ILE A 331 28.16 3.96 -2.64
N LYS A 332 27.66 4.11 -3.87
CA LYS A 332 28.46 3.97 -5.09
C LYS A 332 29.63 4.95 -5.15
N GLU A 333 29.35 6.22 -4.86
CA GLU A 333 30.37 7.27 -4.90
C GLU A 333 31.39 7.14 -3.76
N GLY A 334 31.10 6.36 -2.71
CA GLY A 334 32.00 6.17 -1.59
C GLY A 334 32.13 7.43 -0.73
N ASN A 335 31.02 8.16 -0.51
CA ASN A 335 31.02 9.34 0.34
C ASN A 335 30.91 8.95 1.83
N ASP A 336 32.06 8.70 2.46
CA ASP A 336 32.16 8.23 3.85
C ASP A 336 31.47 9.14 4.86
N PHE A 337 31.54 10.45 4.65
CA PHE A 337 30.91 11.43 5.52
C PHE A 337 29.38 11.26 5.51
N LEU A 338 28.78 11.24 4.32
CA LEU A 338 27.33 11.08 4.18
C LEU A 338 26.86 9.71 4.65
N PHE A 339 27.63 8.66 4.40
CA PHE A 339 27.26 7.32 4.85
C PHE A 339 27.32 7.19 6.38
N LYS A 340 28.29 7.83 7.04
CA LYS A 340 28.30 7.94 8.51
C LYS A 340 27.11 8.73 9.05
N THR A 341 26.75 9.83 8.39
CA THR A 341 25.55 10.60 8.75
C THR A 341 24.27 9.80 8.56
N PHE A 342 24.17 9.02 7.47
CA PHE A 342 23.09 8.07 7.24
C PHE A 342 22.97 7.08 8.41
N ALA A 343 24.06 6.39 8.76
CA ALA A 343 24.05 5.40 9.84
C ALA A 343 23.63 6.03 11.18
N ASN A 344 24.13 7.24 11.47
CA ASN A 344 23.74 8.00 12.65
C ASN A 344 22.25 8.35 12.68
N GLN A 345 21.68 8.82 11.57
CA GLN A 345 20.28 9.22 11.54
C GLN A 345 19.32 8.03 11.58
N MET A 346 19.66 6.90 10.95
CA MET A 346 18.85 5.69 11.00
C MET A 346 18.80 5.06 12.41
N ASN A 347 19.83 5.33 13.23
CA ASN A 347 19.94 4.79 14.59
C ASN A 347 19.53 5.81 15.67
N ASP A 348 20.27 6.92 15.76
CA ASP A 348 20.15 7.92 16.84
C ASP A 348 19.12 9.01 16.52
N GLY A 349 18.81 9.21 15.23
CA GLY A 349 17.78 10.15 14.79
C GLY A 349 16.36 9.75 15.24
N ILE A 350 16.17 8.48 15.59
CA ILE A 350 14.88 7.87 15.95
C ILE A 350 14.83 7.62 17.47
N HIS A 351 14.90 8.70 18.26
CA HIS A 351 15.12 8.66 19.72
C HIS A 351 13.84 8.57 20.56
N LYS A 352 12.66 8.79 19.96
CA LYS A 352 11.38 8.92 20.68
C LYS A 352 10.54 7.66 20.75
N LEU A 353 10.94 6.59 20.06
CA LEU A 353 10.05 5.44 19.86
C LEU A 353 10.49 4.23 20.67
N THR A 354 9.53 3.61 21.34
CA THR A 354 9.66 2.24 21.83
C THR A 354 9.76 1.32 20.61
N PRO A 355 10.79 0.47 20.53
CA PRO A 355 11.03 -0.40 19.37
C PRO A 355 10.08 -1.61 19.34
N THR A 356 8.97 -1.54 20.06
CA THR A 356 8.05 -2.65 20.29
C THR A 356 6.68 -2.25 19.80
N TRP A 357 6.05 -3.17 19.10
CA TRP A 357 4.64 -3.07 18.80
C TRP A 357 3.79 -2.96 20.09
N PRO A 358 2.63 -2.28 20.05
CA PRO A 358 1.82 -2.00 21.24
C PRO A 358 1.34 -3.26 21.95
N ASP A 359 1.38 -3.24 23.28
CA ASP A 359 0.67 -4.24 24.10
C ASP A 359 -0.81 -3.87 24.17
N THR A 360 -1.66 -4.60 23.43
CA THR A 360 -3.09 -4.30 23.39
C THR A 360 -3.80 -4.56 24.72
N ARG A 361 -3.17 -5.32 25.64
CA ARG A 361 -3.67 -5.53 27.01
C ARG A 361 -3.70 -4.24 27.84
N GLN A 362 -3.05 -3.16 27.39
CA GLN A 362 -3.22 -1.84 27.98
C GLN A 362 -4.69 -1.37 27.96
N ILE A 363 -5.47 -1.78 26.94
CA ILE A 363 -6.93 -1.54 26.91
C ILE A 363 -7.59 -2.23 28.09
N TYR A 364 -7.25 -3.50 28.32
CA TYR A 364 -7.80 -4.29 29.42
C TYR A 364 -7.43 -3.71 30.79
N ASN A 365 -6.16 -3.40 31.02
CA ASN A 365 -5.70 -2.83 32.27
C ASN A 365 -6.40 -1.49 32.56
N GLY A 366 -6.50 -0.63 31.54
CA GLY A 366 -7.20 0.66 31.67
C GLY A 366 -8.70 0.50 31.99
N ILE A 367 -9.34 -0.56 31.50
CA ILE A 367 -10.74 -0.87 31.83
C ILE A 367 -10.88 -1.35 33.28
N ILE A 368 -10.04 -2.30 33.73
CA ILE A 368 -10.08 -2.81 35.11
C ILE A 368 -9.82 -1.68 36.10
N ASP A 369 -8.84 -0.82 35.81
CA ASP A 369 -8.50 0.30 36.67
C ASP A 369 -9.67 1.29 36.80
N ALA A 370 -10.50 1.41 35.76
CA ALA A 370 -11.66 2.30 35.75
C ALA A 370 -12.91 1.68 36.39
N ASP A 371 -13.11 0.36 36.29
CA ASP A 371 -14.16 -0.38 37.00
C ASP A 371 -13.72 -1.83 37.34
N PRO A 372 -13.23 -2.06 38.57
CA PRO A 372 -12.78 -3.38 39.01
C PRO A 372 -13.90 -4.43 39.11
N GLN A 373 -15.18 -4.03 39.12
CA GLN A 373 -16.32 -4.96 39.27
C GLN A 373 -16.75 -5.62 37.95
N ILE A 374 -16.15 -5.22 36.82
CA ILE A 374 -16.47 -5.71 35.47
C ILE A 374 -16.07 -7.19 35.21
N LEU A 375 -15.28 -7.81 36.10
CA LEU A 375 -14.72 -9.16 35.96
C LEU A 375 -15.70 -10.34 36.12
N ASP A 376 -17.02 -10.09 36.20
CA ASP A 376 -18.03 -11.17 36.20
C ASP A 376 -18.05 -11.89 34.84
N GLU A 377 -17.93 -13.23 34.82
CA GLU A 377 -17.93 -14.06 33.60
C GLU A 377 -19.16 -13.83 32.70
N SER A 378 -20.28 -13.41 33.29
CA SER A 378 -21.53 -13.09 32.58
C SER A 378 -21.54 -11.71 31.88
N ASN A 379 -20.51 -10.89 32.09
CA ASN A 379 -20.43 -9.54 31.56
C ASN A 379 -20.09 -9.55 30.05
N PRO A 380 -20.85 -8.83 29.20
CA PRO A 380 -20.54 -8.64 27.78
C PRO A 380 -19.09 -8.23 27.48
N VAL A 381 -18.43 -7.54 28.42
CA VAL A 381 -17.03 -7.10 28.33
C VAL A 381 -16.05 -8.27 28.12
N ASN A 382 -16.30 -9.46 28.69
CA ASN A 382 -15.42 -10.62 28.51
C ASN A 382 -15.34 -11.12 27.06
N SER A 383 -16.41 -10.96 26.29
CA SER A 383 -16.40 -11.30 24.86
C SER A 383 -15.47 -10.38 24.05
N ILE A 384 -15.31 -9.14 24.51
CA ILE A 384 -14.45 -8.13 23.89
C ILE A 384 -12.99 -8.34 24.31
N LEU A 385 -12.72 -8.83 25.53
CA LEU A 385 -11.37 -9.23 25.96
C LEU A 385 -10.77 -10.29 25.03
N LYS A 386 -11.56 -11.32 24.70
CA LYS A 386 -11.14 -12.33 23.71
C LYS A 386 -10.86 -11.72 22.33
N LYS A 387 -11.56 -10.65 21.94
CA LYS A 387 -11.28 -9.91 20.69
C LYS A 387 -9.98 -9.11 20.78
N VAL A 388 -9.66 -8.50 21.92
CA VAL A 388 -8.40 -7.75 22.15
C VAL A 388 -7.19 -8.69 22.20
N GLU A 389 -7.31 -9.83 22.88
CA GLU A 389 -6.26 -10.87 22.87
C GLU A 389 -6.01 -11.41 21.45
N ASN A 390 -7.08 -11.59 20.66
CA ASN A 390 -6.96 -11.95 19.25
C ASN A 390 -6.27 -10.86 18.41
N LEU A 391 -6.52 -9.57 18.69
CA LEU A 391 -5.79 -8.48 18.04
C LEU A 391 -4.29 -8.50 18.35
N ASP A 392 -3.91 -8.82 19.58
CA ASP A 392 -2.49 -8.94 19.97
C ASP A 392 -1.80 -10.07 19.19
N ALA A 393 -2.48 -11.23 19.06
CA ALA A 393 -1.98 -12.34 18.26
C ALA A 393 -1.83 -11.98 16.77
N GLN A 394 -2.77 -11.20 16.22
CA GLN A 394 -2.76 -10.77 14.81
C GLN A 394 -1.62 -9.80 14.48
N GLN A 395 -1.19 -8.99 15.43
CA GLN A 395 -0.11 -8.01 15.26
C GLN A 395 1.19 -8.66 14.74
N LYS A 396 1.46 -9.90 15.17
CA LYS A 396 2.64 -10.68 14.75
C LYS A 396 2.69 -10.91 13.24
N ASN A 397 1.53 -10.82 12.57
CA ASN A 397 1.33 -11.08 11.16
C ASN A 397 1.08 -9.81 10.32
N ILE A 398 1.36 -8.61 10.85
CA ILE A 398 1.29 -7.38 10.05
C ILE A 398 2.62 -7.21 9.31
N PHE A 399 2.56 -7.25 7.98
CA PHE A 399 3.71 -7.10 7.09
C PHE A 399 3.49 -5.98 6.07
N THR A 400 2.25 -5.79 5.63
CA THR A 400 1.84 -4.84 4.60
C THR A 400 1.04 -3.69 5.19
N ILE A 401 0.92 -2.59 4.43
CA ILE A 401 0.12 -1.44 4.82
C ILE A 401 -1.37 -1.81 4.87
N GLU A 402 -1.83 -2.69 3.98
CA GLU A 402 -3.20 -3.19 3.96
C GLU A 402 -3.53 -3.99 5.22
N GLU A 403 -2.62 -4.87 5.67
CA GLU A 403 -2.79 -5.62 6.92
C GLU A 403 -2.80 -4.69 8.14
N LEU A 404 -1.97 -3.63 8.15
CA LEU A 404 -2.00 -2.62 9.20
C LEU A 404 -3.35 -1.90 9.22
N PHE A 405 -3.85 -1.45 8.06
CA PHE A 405 -5.15 -0.79 7.99
C PHE A 405 -6.30 -1.72 8.41
N GLN A 406 -6.30 -2.98 7.97
CA GLN A 406 -7.28 -3.96 8.42
C GLN A 406 -7.23 -4.17 9.94
N TRP A 407 -6.02 -4.21 10.52
CA TRP A 407 -5.86 -4.34 11.97
C TRP A 407 -6.36 -3.09 12.71
N LEU A 408 -6.04 -1.89 12.22
CA LEU A 408 -6.55 -0.62 12.75
C LEU A 408 -8.07 -0.50 12.64
N ASP A 409 -8.67 -0.99 11.56
CA ASP A 409 -10.12 -1.03 11.37
C ASP A 409 -10.78 -1.96 12.39
N LYS A 410 -10.20 -3.15 12.65
CA LYS A 410 -10.69 -4.03 13.71
C LYS A 410 -10.57 -3.38 15.09
N LEU A 411 -9.48 -2.66 15.37
CA LEU A 411 -9.31 -1.89 16.61
C LEU A 411 -10.41 -0.82 16.76
N ASN A 412 -10.76 -0.11 15.68
CA ASN A 412 -11.84 0.88 15.67
C ASN A 412 -13.24 0.23 15.82
N ILE A 413 -13.46 -0.96 15.26
CA ILE A 413 -14.71 -1.70 15.45
C ILE A 413 -14.90 -2.06 16.92
N ILE A 414 -13.85 -2.58 17.58
CA ILE A 414 -13.88 -2.85 19.02
C ILE A 414 -14.24 -1.59 19.81
N LEU A 415 -13.69 -0.42 19.42
CA LEU A 415 -14.03 0.86 20.04
C LEU A 415 -15.53 1.17 19.91
N SER A 416 -16.10 1.04 18.71
CA SER A 416 -17.51 1.35 18.46
C SER A 416 -18.48 0.43 19.22
N GLU A 417 -18.14 -0.85 19.37
CA GLU A 417 -18.92 -1.79 20.17
C GLU A 417 -18.84 -1.44 21.67
N TYR A 418 -17.65 -1.07 22.15
CA TYR A 418 -17.41 -0.76 23.57
C TYR A 418 -18.05 0.57 24.01
N GLU A 419 -18.01 1.61 23.18
CA GLU A 419 -18.65 2.91 23.47
C GLU A 419 -20.17 2.80 23.70
N SER A 420 -20.81 1.76 23.17
CA SER A 420 -22.26 1.55 23.30
C SER A 420 -22.69 0.93 24.63
N LEU A 421 -21.74 0.43 25.43
CA LEU A 421 -22.01 -0.41 26.59
C LEU A 421 -21.72 0.25 27.95
N ILE A 422 -21.11 1.45 27.99
CA ILE A 422 -20.42 1.94 29.21
C ILE A 422 -20.60 3.43 29.50
N ASP A 423 -20.48 3.76 30.78
CA ASP A 423 -20.55 5.10 31.37
C ASP A 423 -19.40 6.05 30.95
N THR A 424 -19.62 7.35 31.12
CA THR A 424 -18.86 8.44 30.46
C THR A 424 -17.36 8.48 30.82
N ASN A 425 -16.97 8.08 32.04
CA ASN A 425 -15.55 8.11 32.47
C ASN A 425 -14.68 7.02 31.84
N ILE A 426 -15.23 5.81 31.64
CA ILE A 426 -14.50 4.68 31.06
C ILE A 426 -14.26 4.93 29.56
N LYS A 427 -15.21 5.62 28.91
CA LYS A 427 -15.09 6.05 27.52
C LYS A 427 -13.85 6.92 27.26
N GLU A 428 -13.52 7.83 28.17
CA GLU A 428 -12.34 8.70 28.04
C GLU A 428 -11.03 7.90 28.19
N VAL A 429 -10.94 7.00 29.18
CA VAL A 429 -9.77 6.13 29.39
C VAL A 429 -9.54 5.20 28.19
N LEU A 430 -10.60 4.64 27.63
CA LEU A 430 -10.52 3.76 26.46
C LEU A 430 -10.06 4.51 25.21
N SER A 431 -10.66 5.68 24.95
CA SER A 431 -10.28 6.53 23.82
C SER A 431 -8.80 6.91 23.87
N ASN A 432 -8.29 7.23 25.06
CA ASN A 432 -6.86 7.54 25.26
C ASN A 432 -5.98 6.31 25.03
N SER A 433 -6.32 5.15 25.59
CA SER A 433 -5.57 3.90 25.43
C SER A 433 -5.49 3.47 23.96
N ILE A 434 -6.59 3.59 23.22
CA ILE A 434 -6.64 3.24 21.80
C ILE A 434 -5.85 4.23 20.96
N LYS A 435 -5.90 5.53 21.27
CA LYS A 435 -5.06 6.53 20.58
C LYS A 435 -3.57 6.22 20.76
N VAL A 436 -3.16 5.81 21.96
CA VAL A 436 -1.79 5.35 22.25
C VAL A 436 -1.44 4.12 21.41
N ILE A 437 -2.27 3.08 21.45
CA ILE A 437 -2.05 1.85 20.69
C ILE A 437 -1.98 2.09 19.18
N ARG A 438 -2.88 2.90 18.63
CA ARG A 438 -2.85 3.31 17.21
C ARG A 438 -1.53 3.99 16.87
N THR A 439 -1.09 4.90 17.73
CA THR A 439 0.16 5.65 17.55
C THR A 439 1.37 4.72 17.58
N GLU A 440 1.43 3.83 18.57
CA GLU A 440 2.49 2.83 18.72
C GLU A 440 2.52 1.84 17.55
N ALA A 441 1.37 1.34 17.08
CA ALA A 441 1.29 0.43 15.93
C ALA A 441 1.83 1.08 14.65
N ILE A 442 1.40 2.30 14.34
CA ILE A 442 1.85 3.04 13.15
C ILE A 442 3.36 3.31 13.23
N ASN A 443 3.85 3.71 14.40
CA ASN A 443 5.28 3.95 14.60
C ASN A 443 6.10 2.66 14.50
N ALA A 444 5.62 1.55 15.06
CA ALA A 444 6.27 0.24 14.92
C ALA A 444 6.36 -0.19 13.45
N TYR A 445 5.29 0.01 12.67
CA TYR A 445 5.29 -0.26 11.23
C TYR A 445 6.31 0.62 10.48
N LYS A 446 6.36 1.93 10.78
CA LYS A 446 7.37 2.84 10.20
C LYS A 446 8.80 2.42 10.58
N LEU A 447 9.02 1.95 11.81
CA LEU A 447 10.32 1.47 12.27
C LEU A 447 10.76 0.21 11.54
N ASP A 448 9.86 -0.77 11.40
CA ASP A 448 10.09 -1.99 10.63
C ASP A 448 10.45 -1.64 9.18
N ASN A 449 9.74 -0.66 8.59
CA ASN A 449 10.02 -0.15 7.25
C ASN A 449 11.45 0.38 7.09
N VAL A 450 11.94 1.14 8.07
CA VAL A 450 13.32 1.64 8.10
C VAL A 450 14.31 0.50 8.22
N ASP A 451 14.09 -0.47 9.11
CA ASP A 451 15.01 -1.60 9.29
C ASP A 451 15.12 -2.45 8.03
N ILE A 452 13.99 -2.72 7.36
CA ILE A 452 13.93 -3.38 6.05
C ILE A 452 14.78 -2.62 5.02
N THR A 453 14.64 -1.30 4.99
CA THR A 453 15.36 -0.42 4.05
C THR A 453 16.86 -0.42 4.31
N VAL A 454 17.28 -0.31 5.58
CA VAL A 454 18.69 -0.34 5.98
C VAL A 454 19.31 -1.70 5.72
N PHE A 455 18.59 -2.80 5.98
CA PHE A 455 19.04 -4.15 5.66
C PHE A 455 19.26 -4.33 4.15
N GLY A 456 18.35 -3.83 3.32
CA GLY A 456 18.49 -3.82 1.87
C GLY A 456 19.69 -3.00 1.37
N LEU A 457 19.91 -1.81 1.95
CA LEU A 457 21.06 -0.96 1.63
C LEU A 457 22.40 -1.57 2.10
N ALA A 458 22.41 -2.30 3.21
CA ALA A 458 23.59 -3.05 3.65
C ALA A 458 23.92 -4.19 2.67
N GLY A 459 22.91 -4.89 2.14
CA GLY A 459 23.09 -5.84 1.04
C GLY A 459 23.65 -5.15 -0.20
N PHE A 460 23.17 -3.95 -0.53
CA PHE A 460 23.71 -3.16 -1.64
C PHE A 460 25.17 -2.76 -1.42
N CYS A 461 25.60 -2.49 -0.17
CA CYS A 461 27.00 -2.26 0.17
C CYS A 461 27.88 -3.50 -0.13
N LEU A 462 27.37 -4.72 0.09
CA LEU A 462 28.08 -5.96 -0.28
C LEU A 462 28.26 -6.06 -1.80
N TYR A 463 27.21 -5.79 -2.57
CA TYR A 463 27.29 -5.75 -4.04
C TYR A 463 28.27 -4.70 -4.56
N ALA A 464 28.23 -3.50 -3.99
CA ALA A 464 29.13 -2.42 -4.34
C ALA A 464 30.55 -2.59 -3.77
N LYS A 465 30.85 -3.71 -3.08
CA LYS A 465 32.12 -4.01 -2.41
C LYS A 465 32.59 -2.91 -1.45
N LYS A 466 31.64 -2.24 -0.78
CA LYS A 466 31.89 -1.22 0.24
C LYS A 466 31.92 -1.87 1.63
N TYR A 467 32.88 -2.74 1.87
CA TYR A 467 32.95 -3.54 3.11
C TYR A 467 33.09 -2.71 4.39
N ASN A 468 33.77 -1.55 4.33
CA ASN A 468 33.83 -0.61 5.45
C ASN A 468 32.46 -0.06 5.85
N TYR A 469 31.52 0.06 4.90
CA TYR A 469 30.16 0.51 5.17
C TYR A 469 29.34 -0.60 5.84
N VAL A 470 29.53 -1.84 5.40
CA VAL A 470 28.97 -3.02 6.06
C VAL A 470 29.48 -3.12 7.51
N LYS A 471 30.80 -2.99 7.73
CA LYS A 471 31.38 -2.94 9.09
C LYS A 471 30.74 -1.83 9.93
N LEU A 472 30.65 -0.62 9.38
CA LEU A 472 30.07 0.52 10.09
C LEU A 472 28.64 0.23 10.57
N LEU A 473 27.77 -0.32 9.73
CA LEU A 473 26.39 -0.64 10.12
C LEU A 473 26.33 -1.78 11.15
N ILE A 474 27.18 -2.80 10.98
CA ILE A 474 27.24 -3.97 11.86
C ILE A 474 27.76 -3.64 13.28
N GLU A 475 28.70 -2.71 13.37
CA GLU A 475 29.39 -2.36 14.62
C GLU A 475 29.00 -0.98 15.15
N TYR A 476 27.98 -0.33 14.58
CA TYR A 476 27.63 1.07 14.89
C TYR A 476 27.54 1.37 16.39
N ASN A 477 26.85 0.52 17.16
CA ASN A 477 26.69 0.69 18.61
C ASN A 477 27.88 0.16 19.44
N GLN A 478 28.81 -0.57 18.84
CA GLN A 478 29.93 -1.22 19.53
C GLN A 478 31.19 -1.21 18.65
N PRO A 479 31.77 -0.03 18.36
CA PRO A 479 33.03 0.03 17.62
C PRO A 479 34.19 -0.55 18.43
N ASP A 480 35.26 -0.93 17.74
CA ASP A 480 36.45 -1.60 18.30
C ASP A 480 37.11 -0.87 19.49
N ASP A 481 36.98 0.46 19.56
CA ASP A 481 37.55 1.34 20.59
C ASP A 481 36.53 1.82 21.64
N ALA A 482 35.30 1.28 21.63
CA ALA A 482 34.27 1.65 22.58
C ALA A 482 34.66 1.26 24.01
N SER A 483 34.79 2.27 24.88
CA SER A 483 35.02 2.07 26.32
C SER A 483 33.74 1.77 27.10
N ALA A 484 32.57 1.84 26.46
CA ALA A 484 31.27 1.62 27.04
C ALA A 484 30.34 0.96 26.02
N HIS A 485 29.42 0.13 26.50
CA HIS A 485 28.37 -0.40 25.65
C HIS A 485 27.30 0.68 25.42
N TYR A 486 27.18 1.19 24.19
CA TYR A 486 26.13 2.17 23.87
C TYR A 486 24.74 1.53 23.99
N MET A 487 23.91 2.13 24.85
CA MET A 487 22.50 1.77 25.00
C MET A 487 21.67 2.55 23.98
N GLY A 488 21.00 1.86 23.07
CA GLY A 488 20.17 2.45 22.02
C GLY A 488 19.69 1.37 21.04
N ARG A 489 18.70 1.66 20.19
CA ARG A 489 18.26 0.71 19.13
C ARG A 489 19.48 0.23 18.35
N GLY A 490 19.55 -1.06 18.01
CA GLY A 490 20.57 -1.58 17.10
C GLY A 490 20.11 -1.41 15.66
N ILE A 491 21.03 -1.07 14.74
CA ILE A 491 20.73 -1.08 13.29
C ILE A 491 20.34 -2.48 12.83
N PHE A 492 20.98 -3.51 13.40
CA PHE A 492 20.62 -4.90 13.18
C PHE A 492 20.10 -5.55 14.46
N PRO A 493 19.36 -6.66 14.33
CA PRO A 493 18.96 -7.53 15.44
C PRO A 493 20.12 -7.83 16.41
N ARG A 494 19.83 -7.97 17.70
CA ARG A 494 20.85 -8.12 18.76
C ARG A 494 21.14 -9.57 19.13
N SER A 495 20.33 -10.51 18.66
CA SER A 495 20.53 -11.95 18.86
C SER A 495 20.31 -12.72 17.57
N LEU A 496 20.81 -13.96 17.53
CA LEU A 496 20.59 -14.87 16.40
C LEU A 496 19.10 -15.16 16.19
N ASN A 497 18.33 -15.33 17.26
CA ASN A 497 16.88 -15.57 17.17
C ASN A 497 16.12 -14.35 16.62
N GLU A 498 16.49 -13.12 17.05
CA GLU A 498 15.91 -11.91 16.47
C GLU A 498 16.29 -11.74 14.99
N LEU A 499 17.51 -12.11 14.60
CA LEU A 499 17.96 -12.08 13.21
C LEU A 499 17.19 -13.07 12.34
N ILE A 500 17.03 -14.31 12.79
CA ILE A 500 16.23 -15.34 12.12
C ILE A 500 14.78 -14.85 11.97
N ARG A 501 14.19 -14.34 13.05
CA ARG A 501 12.84 -13.75 13.03
C ARG A 501 12.75 -12.65 12.00
N PHE A 502 13.61 -11.63 12.08
CA PHE A 502 13.60 -10.49 11.17
C PHE A 502 13.74 -10.93 9.71
N PHE A 503 14.73 -11.77 9.42
CA PHE A 503 15.02 -12.21 8.06
C PHE A 503 13.83 -12.95 7.45
N PHE A 504 13.33 -14.02 8.07
CA PHE A 504 12.21 -14.78 7.49
C PHE A 504 10.87 -14.03 7.54
N LYS A 505 10.71 -13.09 8.49
CA LYS A 505 9.53 -12.21 8.54
C LYS A 505 9.48 -11.26 7.35
N TYR A 506 10.59 -10.62 7.01
CA TYR A 506 10.62 -9.51 6.04
C TYR A 506 11.34 -9.83 4.72
N HIS A 507 11.86 -11.05 4.53
CA HIS A 507 12.66 -11.44 3.36
C HIS A 507 11.99 -11.04 2.03
N TYR A 508 10.70 -11.36 1.88
CA TYR A 508 9.92 -11.03 0.68
C TYR A 508 9.83 -9.51 0.44
N LEU A 509 9.58 -8.72 1.49
CA LEU A 509 9.45 -7.26 1.39
C LEU A 509 10.79 -6.60 1.04
N ILE A 510 11.90 -7.09 1.59
CA ILE A 510 13.24 -6.63 1.22
C ILE A 510 13.47 -6.90 -0.27
N LYS A 511 13.12 -8.10 -0.75
CA LYS A 511 13.25 -8.48 -2.17
C LYS A 511 12.42 -7.59 -3.08
N GLU A 512 11.17 -7.31 -2.72
CA GLU A 512 10.28 -6.46 -3.51
C GLU A 512 10.79 -5.01 -3.60
N LYS A 513 11.19 -4.41 -2.48
CA LYS A 513 11.75 -3.04 -2.44
C LYS A 513 13.04 -2.88 -3.23
N PHE A 514 13.84 -3.95 -3.31
CA PHE A 514 15.15 -3.94 -3.95
C PHE A 514 15.20 -4.81 -5.20
N HIS A 515 14.07 -5.02 -5.89
CA HIS A 515 13.94 -6.06 -6.92
C HIS A 515 15.05 -6.03 -8.00
N ASN A 516 15.47 -4.85 -8.43
CA ASN A 516 16.53 -4.69 -9.43
C ASN A 516 17.67 -3.79 -8.93
N TRP A 517 18.88 -4.33 -8.95
CA TRP A 517 20.10 -3.53 -8.80
C TRP A 517 20.67 -3.16 -10.17
N ASP A 518 21.79 -2.45 -10.15
CA ASP A 518 22.43 -2.03 -11.39
C ASP A 518 22.83 -3.25 -12.22
N GLU A 519 22.95 -3.07 -13.54
CA GLU A 519 23.33 -4.13 -14.48
C GLU A 519 22.37 -5.34 -14.48
N HIS A 520 21.11 -5.13 -14.05
CA HIS A 520 20.11 -6.18 -13.89
C HIS A 520 20.49 -7.27 -12.86
N SER A 521 21.40 -6.96 -11.93
CA SER A 521 21.72 -7.86 -10.83
C SER A 521 20.54 -7.98 -9.87
N GLY A 522 20.22 -9.21 -9.45
CA GLY A 522 19.22 -9.48 -8.41
C GLY A 522 19.77 -9.18 -7.02
N SER A 523 18.93 -8.60 -6.16
CA SER A 523 19.28 -8.27 -4.76
C SER A 523 19.35 -9.50 -3.85
N GLU A 524 18.51 -10.50 -4.11
CA GLU A 524 18.28 -11.68 -3.25
C GLU A 524 19.57 -12.39 -2.83
N LYS A 525 20.52 -12.59 -3.76
CA LYS A 525 21.83 -13.17 -3.47
C LYS A 525 22.54 -12.45 -2.33
N TYR A 526 22.61 -11.12 -2.40
CA TYR A 526 23.38 -10.30 -1.47
C TYR A 526 22.64 -10.07 -0.15
N ILE A 527 21.30 -10.07 -0.16
CA ILE A 527 20.47 -10.08 1.05
C ILE A 527 20.70 -11.38 1.83
N ASN A 528 20.74 -12.51 1.13
CA ASN A 528 21.03 -13.83 1.71
C ASN A 528 22.47 -13.92 2.24
N MET A 529 23.44 -13.39 1.50
CA MET A 529 24.82 -13.31 1.97
C MET A 529 24.95 -12.43 3.21
N LEU A 530 24.28 -11.28 3.27
CA LEU A 530 24.27 -10.41 4.45
C LEU A 530 23.72 -11.15 5.68
N PHE A 531 22.61 -11.86 5.53
CA PHE A 531 22.04 -12.67 6.61
C PHE A 531 23.06 -13.69 7.13
N LEU A 532 23.73 -14.44 6.25
CA LEU A 532 24.75 -15.42 6.64
C LEU A 532 25.98 -14.78 7.28
N ILE A 533 26.40 -13.59 6.84
CA ILE A 533 27.49 -12.83 7.47
C ILE A 533 27.10 -12.40 8.90
N LEU A 534 25.87 -11.94 9.11
CA LEU A 534 25.36 -11.60 10.44
C LEU A 534 25.24 -12.86 11.32
N CYS A 535 24.78 -14.00 10.79
CA CYS A 535 24.81 -15.29 11.50
C CYS A 535 26.24 -15.67 11.89
N SER A 536 27.21 -15.47 10.98
CA SER A 536 28.63 -15.75 11.24
C SER A 536 29.16 -14.91 12.41
N LYS A 537 28.75 -13.64 12.49
CA LYS A 537 29.08 -12.75 13.62
C LYS A 537 28.56 -13.33 14.93
N PHE A 538 27.28 -13.70 15.00
CA PHE A 538 26.73 -14.29 16.22
C PHE A 538 27.44 -15.59 16.59
N ILE A 539 27.61 -16.51 15.64
CA ILE A 539 28.36 -17.76 15.87
C ILE A 539 29.77 -17.48 16.40
N HIS A 540 30.45 -16.44 15.92
CA HIS A 540 31.77 -16.07 16.40
C HIS A 540 31.75 -15.55 17.85
N TYR A 541 30.85 -14.63 18.20
CA TYR A 541 30.82 -14.02 19.54
C TYR A 541 30.33 -14.97 20.63
N TYR A 542 29.38 -15.85 20.33
CA TYR A 542 28.92 -16.87 21.27
C TYR A 542 29.92 -18.03 21.50
N ASN A 543 31.07 -18.03 20.79
CA ASN A 543 32.19 -18.91 21.13
C ASN A 543 33.13 -18.31 22.20
N LYS A 544 32.82 -17.14 22.78
CA LYS A 544 33.63 -16.47 23.80
C LYS A 544 32.77 -15.86 24.90
N ASN A 545 32.30 -16.69 25.81
CA ASN A 545 31.86 -16.25 27.14
C ASN A 545 33.05 -16.41 28.09
N ASP A 546 33.14 -15.63 29.17
CA ASP A 546 34.23 -15.73 30.19
C ASP A 546 34.34 -17.13 30.86
N ALA A 547 33.37 -18.01 30.64
CA ALA A 547 33.34 -19.41 31.10
C ALA A 547 33.63 -20.46 30.00
N GLY A 548 33.82 -20.08 28.73
CA GLY A 548 34.18 -20.99 27.64
C GLY A 548 33.09 -21.92 27.12
N GLU A 549 31.80 -21.67 27.39
CA GLU A 549 30.70 -22.47 26.84
C GLU A 549 30.34 -22.05 25.41
N TYR A 550 30.14 -23.03 24.53
CA TYR A 550 29.82 -22.89 23.12
C TYR A 550 28.37 -22.45 22.89
N LEU A 551 28.08 -21.84 21.73
CA LEU A 551 26.72 -21.65 21.23
C LEU A 551 26.02 -23.02 21.15
N ASP A 552 25.11 -23.27 22.08
CA ASP A 552 24.26 -24.47 22.02
C ASP A 552 23.19 -24.23 20.96
N PHE A 553 23.47 -24.73 19.75
CA PHE A 553 22.53 -24.72 18.63
C PHE A 553 21.14 -25.24 19.04
N ASN A 554 21.04 -26.09 20.06
CA ASN A 554 19.74 -26.58 20.53
C ASN A 554 18.82 -25.48 21.10
N GLN A 555 19.39 -24.37 21.60
CA GLN A 555 18.65 -23.23 22.14
C GLN A 555 18.08 -22.28 21.06
N ILE A 556 18.42 -22.49 19.79
CA ILE A 556 17.85 -21.72 18.69
C ILE A 556 16.35 -22.02 18.60
N THR A 557 15.53 -20.98 18.56
CA THR A 557 14.08 -21.11 18.43
C THR A 557 13.63 -20.64 17.05
N ILE A 558 12.64 -21.35 16.50
CA ILE A 558 11.98 -20.87 15.29
C ILE A 558 11.00 -19.77 15.70
N PRO A 559 11.03 -18.61 15.02
CA PRO A 559 10.11 -17.53 15.30
C PRO A 559 8.66 -17.98 15.13
N GLU A 560 7.76 -17.40 15.93
CA GLU A 560 6.33 -17.53 15.68
C GLU A 560 5.98 -16.82 14.37
N LEU A 561 5.72 -17.62 13.34
CA LEU A 561 5.37 -17.20 12.00
C LEU A 561 4.13 -17.99 11.54
N ASN A 562 3.38 -17.43 10.59
CA ASN A 562 2.29 -18.17 9.95
C ASN A 562 2.81 -19.39 9.15
N ILE A 563 1.90 -20.32 8.82
CA ILE A 563 2.28 -21.59 8.20
C ILE A 563 3.01 -21.44 6.87
N TYR A 564 2.66 -20.43 6.06
CA TYR A 564 3.30 -20.16 4.78
C TYR A 564 4.74 -19.71 4.99
N ARG A 565 4.98 -18.81 5.95
CA ARG A 565 6.32 -18.34 6.29
C ARG A 565 7.18 -19.41 6.95
N LEU A 566 6.59 -20.27 7.79
CA LEU A 566 7.30 -21.45 8.30
C LEU A 566 7.74 -22.37 7.16
N ARG A 567 6.90 -22.57 6.14
CA ARG A 567 7.25 -23.35 4.96
C ARG A 567 8.35 -22.67 4.12
N ASP A 568 8.32 -21.35 4.03
CA ASP A 568 9.34 -20.56 3.35
C ASP A 568 10.73 -20.73 4.00
N ILE A 569 10.83 -21.00 5.31
CA ILE A 569 12.12 -21.27 5.98
C ILE A 569 12.84 -22.44 5.33
N ASP A 570 12.15 -23.56 5.08
CA ASP A 570 12.75 -24.74 4.43
C ASP A 570 13.30 -24.37 3.04
N PHE A 571 12.48 -23.71 2.24
CA PHE A 571 12.88 -23.27 0.89
C PHE A 571 14.09 -22.33 0.93
N HIS A 572 14.04 -21.29 1.75
CA HIS A 572 15.10 -20.28 1.82
C HIS A 572 16.37 -20.83 2.46
N ALA A 573 16.29 -21.63 3.53
CA ALA A 573 17.46 -22.26 4.14
C ALA A 573 18.20 -23.16 3.13
N ASN A 574 17.47 -23.88 2.28
CA ASN A 574 18.07 -24.64 1.18
C ASN A 574 18.76 -23.74 0.14
N GLN A 575 18.25 -22.54 -0.13
CA GLN A 575 18.91 -21.57 -1.00
C GLN A 575 20.14 -20.91 -0.38
N LEU A 576 20.23 -20.87 0.96
CA LEU A 576 21.42 -20.38 1.66
C LEU A 576 22.60 -21.35 1.52
N LEU A 577 22.36 -22.67 1.48
CA LEU A 577 23.40 -23.69 1.44
C LEU A 577 24.43 -23.50 0.30
N PRO A 578 24.03 -23.29 -0.97
CA PRO A 578 24.99 -22.98 -2.04
C PRO A 578 25.81 -21.71 -1.80
N LEU A 579 25.19 -20.67 -1.21
CA LEU A 579 25.83 -19.38 -0.97
C LEU A 579 26.90 -19.44 0.11
N ILE A 580 26.81 -20.39 1.05
CA ILE A 580 27.82 -20.56 2.12
C ILE A 580 29.22 -20.78 1.53
N LYS A 581 29.34 -21.54 0.44
CA LYS A 581 30.64 -21.75 -0.23
C LYS A 581 31.16 -20.46 -0.85
N GLU A 582 30.28 -19.69 -1.49
CA GLU A 582 30.65 -18.40 -2.09
C GLU A 582 31.10 -17.37 -1.04
N LEU A 583 30.63 -17.47 0.20
CA LEU A 583 31.08 -16.58 1.29
C LEU A 583 32.57 -16.74 1.61
N SER A 584 33.17 -17.89 1.27
CA SER A 584 34.62 -18.07 1.44
C SER A 584 35.44 -17.09 0.59
N ASP A 585 34.88 -16.55 -0.51
CA ASP A 585 35.52 -15.54 -1.35
C ASP A 585 35.51 -14.13 -0.72
N TYR A 586 34.72 -13.90 0.34
CA TYR A 586 34.60 -12.60 1.03
C TYR A 586 35.64 -12.44 2.17
N THR A 587 36.85 -12.98 1.99
CA THR A 587 37.90 -13.01 3.03
C THR A 587 38.25 -11.62 3.59
N GLU A 588 38.24 -10.59 2.75
CA GLU A 588 38.48 -9.19 3.15
C GLU A 588 37.46 -8.71 4.19
N LEU A 589 36.16 -8.99 3.97
CA LEU A 589 35.10 -8.58 4.89
C LEU A 589 35.16 -9.34 6.22
N TYR A 590 35.37 -10.67 6.17
CA TYR A 590 35.51 -11.48 7.39
C TYR A 590 36.72 -11.05 8.23
N THR A 591 37.84 -10.72 7.56
CA THR A 591 39.03 -10.17 8.21
C THR A 591 38.74 -8.80 8.84
N LEU A 592 38.05 -7.93 8.10
CA LEU A 592 37.67 -6.58 8.54
C LEU A 592 36.75 -6.60 9.77
N LEU A 593 35.82 -7.56 9.83
CA LEU A 593 34.91 -7.83 10.95
C LEU A 593 35.55 -8.68 12.07
N LYS A 594 36.80 -9.12 11.91
CA LYS A 594 37.54 -9.99 12.86
C LYS A 594 36.79 -11.30 13.19
N ILE A 595 36.03 -11.84 12.26
CA ILE A 595 35.28 -13.09 12.43
C ILE A 595 36.20 -14.27 12.13
N ASN A 596 36.33 -15.22 13.08
CA ASN A 596 37.03 -16.48 12.84
C ASN A 596 36.25 -17.35 11.83
N THR A 597 36.91 -17.71 10.73
CA THR A 597 36.34 -18.53 9.65
C THR A 597 36.59 -20.04 9.80
N GLU A 598 37.32 -20.47 10.84
CA GLU A 598 37.60 -21.88 11.11
C GLU A 598 36.30 -22.71 11.27
N ASN A 599 36.16 -23.74 10.42
CA ASN A 599 34.98 -24.60 10.26
C ASN A 599 33.66 -23.84 10.03
N LEU A 600 33.71 -22.54 9.73
CA LEU A 600 32.52 -21.70 9.62
C LEU A 600 31.68 -22.11 8.40
N PHE A 601 32.33 -22.24 7.25
CA PHE A 601 31.67 -22.51 5.96
C PHE A 601 31.36 -23.99 5.75
N ASP A 602 32.22 -24.88 6.24
CA ASP A 602 32.07 -26.33 6.02
C ASP A 602 31.18 -27.02 7.06
N GLU A 603 31.05 -26.47 8.26
CA GLU A 603 30.34 -27.12 9.38
C GLU A 603 29.28 -26.22 10.02
N LYS A 604 29.67 -25.05 10.56
CA LYS A 604 28.80 -24.26 11.45
C LYS A 604 27.59 -23.64 10.74
N LEU A 605 27.79 -22.95 9.61
CA LEU A 605 26.69 -22.36 8.84
C LEU A 605 25.78 -23.43 8.20
N PRO A 606 26.31 -24.52 7.58
CA PRO A 606 25.46 -25.61 7.10
C PRO A 606 24.61 -26.24 8.20
N LYS A 607 25.21 -26.48 9.39
CA LYS A 607 24.48 -27.00 10.55
C LYS A 607 23.36 -26.08 11.01
N LEU A 608 23.58 -24.76 11.00
CA LEU A 608 22.53 -23.78 11.29
C LEU A 608 21.37 -23.89 10.29
N CYS A 609 21.65 -23.92 8.98
CA CYS A 609 20.62 -24.06 7.95
C CYS A 609 19.83 -25.37 8.11
N GLN A 610 20.51 -26.48 8.36
CA GLN A 610 19.88 -27.78 8.60
C GLN A 610 18.96 -27.74 9.83
N LEU A 611 19.42 -27.13 10.93
CA LEU A 611 18.62 -26.98 12.14
C LEU A 611 17.36 -26.11 11.90
N LEU A 612 17.48 -25.05 11.10
CA LEU A 612 16.32 -24.21 10.74
C LEU A 612 15.28 -25.00 9.94
N ILE A 613 15.72 -25.89 9.05
CA ILE A 613 14.85 -26.80 8.29
C ILE A 613 14.17 -27.79 9.24
N GLU A 614 14.93 -28.44 10.12
CA GLU A 614 14.41 -29.42 11.07
C GLU A 614 13.38 -28.81 12.02
N LYS A 615 13.73 -27.73 12.72
CA LYS A 615 12.82 -27.08 13.67
C LYS A 615 11.59 -26.46 12.99
N SER A 616 11.70 -25.97 11.75
CA SER A 616 10.54 -25.44 11.02
C SER A 616 9.57 -26.58 10.64
N ASN A 617 10.09 -27.72 10.17
CA ASN A 617 9.29 -28.91 9.88
C ASN A 617 8.65 -29.52 11.14
N GLU A 618 9.36 -29.56 12.27
CA GLU A 618 8.81 -29.95 13.56
C GLU A 618 7.63 -29.07 13.96
N LYS A 619 7.77 -27.74 13.81
CA LYS A 619 6.70 -26.79 14.14
C LYS A 619 5.50 -26.94 13.20
N ILE A 620 5.73 -27.12 11.89
CA ILE A 620 4.67 -27.39 10.91
C ILE A 620 3.94 -28.70 11.27
N SER A 621 4.67 -29.74 11.64
CA SER A 621 4.10 -31.03 12.05
C SER A 621 3.25 -30.91 13.32
N SER A 622 3.71 -30.14 14.33
CA SER A 622 2.91 -29.80 15.51
C SER A 622 1.63 -29.04 15.12
N LEU A 623 1.73 -28.00 14.29
CA LEU A 623 0.54 -27.25 13.83
C LEU A 623 -0.45 -28.12 13.05
N HIS A 624 0.02 -29.07 12.24
CA HIS A 624 -0.84 -30.03 11.53
C HIS A 624 -1.69 -30.85 12.50
N LYS A 625 -1.12 -31.24 13.64
CA LYS A 625 -1.79 -32.00 14.70
C LYS A 625 -2.70 -31.11 15.55
N ASP A 626 -2.22 -29.94 15.93
CA ASP A 626 -2.83 -29.13 16.99
C ASP A 626 -3.92 -28.18 16.49
N LEU A 627 -3.87 -27.75 15.22
CA LEU A 627 -4.88 -26.83 14.68
C LEU A 627 -6.25 -27.51 14.51
N PRO A 628 -7.35 -26.88 14.93
CA PRO A 628 -8.68 -27.48 14.83
C PRO A 628 -9.18 -27.51 13.38
N VAL A 629 -10.00 -28.51 13.05
CA VAL A 629 -10.69 -28.60 11.77
C VAL A 629 -11.70 -27.45 11.60
N ASN A 630 -11.72 -26.85 10.41
CA ASN A 630 -12.73 -25.88 10.01
C ASN A 630 -14.00 -26.59 9.51
N LYS A 631 -15.12 -26.37 10.22
CA LYS A 631 -16.43 -26.96 9.90
C LYS A 631 -17.01 -26.53 8.55
N ASN A 632 -16.76 -25.29 8.10
CA ASN A 632 -17.22 -24.83 6.80
C ASN A 632 -16.53 -25.60 5.66
N LYS A 633 -15.22 -25.87 5.77
CA LYS A 633 -14.49 -26.70 4.80
C LYS A 633 -15.00 -28.13 4.75
N VAL A 634 -15.40 -28.70 5.89
CA VAL A 634 -16.06 -30.02 5.96
C VAL A 634 -17.40 -29.98 5.22
N ASN A 635 -18.21 -28.95 5.44
CA ASN A 635 -19.49 -28.78 4.74
C ASN A 635 -19.30 -28.59 3.23
N ASP A 636 -18.33 -27.79 2.81
CA ASP A 636 -17.99 -27.59 1.40
C ASP A 636 -17.53 -28.91 0.73
N PHE A 637 -16.78 -29.74 1.46
CA PHE A 637 -16.41 -31.08 1.01
C PHE A 637 -17.67 -31.93 0.79
N ILE A 638 -18.60 -31.98 1.74
CA ILE A 638 -19.84 -32.77 1.66
C ILE A 638 -20.72 -32.28 0.50
N GLU A 639 -20.88 -30.96 0.33
CA GLU A 639 -21.67 -30.39 -0.77
C GLU A 639 -21.04 -30.65 -2.14
N SER A 640 -19.72 -30.45 -2.27
CA SER A 640 -19.02 -30.74 -3.51
C SER A 640 -19.05 -32.24 -3.85
N PHE A 641 -18.97 -33.11 -2.85
CA PHE A 641 -19.17 -34.56 -3.00
C PHE A 641 -20.53 -34.87 -3.61
N LYS A 642 -21.62 -34.29 -3.09
CA LYS A 642 -22.97 -34.50 -3.66
C LYS A 642 -23.02 -34.12 -5.13
N ILE A 643 -22.45 -32.98 -5.49
CA ILE A 643 -22.41 -32.51 -6.88
C ILE A 643 -21.65 -33.50 -7.77
N GLY A 644 -20.47 -33.95 -7.32
CA GLY A 644 -19.66 -34.95 -8.02
C GLY A 644 -20.41 -36.27 -8.22
N TYR A 645 -21.07 -36.76 -7.17
CA TYR A 645 -21.86 -37.98 -7.17
C TYR A 645 -23.08 -37.87 -8.10
N MET A 646 -23.93 -36.85 -7.95
CA MET A 646 -25.17 -36.69 -8.74
C MET A 646 -24.91 -36.53 -10.24
N LYS A 647 -23.74 -35.97 -10.59
CA LYS A 647 -23.28 -35.87 -11.97
C LYS A 647 -22.88 -37.23 -12.54
N ASN A 648 -22.27 -38.11 -11.74
CA ASN A 648 -21.66 -39.34 -12.22
C ASN A 648 -22.49 -40.61 -11.95
N ALA A 649 -23.41 -40.64 -10.97
CA ALA A 649 -24.33 -41.76 -10.71
C ALA A 649 -25.49 -41.77 -11.72
N ILE A 650 -25.21 -42.17 -12.97
CA ILE A 650 -26.14 -42.06 -14.10
C ILE A 650 -27.11 -43.26 -14.16
N VAL A 651 -26.65 -44.48 -13.85
CA VAL A 651 -27.45 -45.71 -14.04
C VAL A 651 -28.70 -45.71 -13.16
N ARG A 652 -28.62 -45.13 -11.97
CA ARG A 652 -29.76 -45.04 -11.04
C ARG A 652 -30.93 -44.23 -11.61
N LYS A 653 -30.68 -43.29 -12.52
CA LYS A 653 -31.71 -42.41 -13.11
C LYS A 653 -32.70 -43.15 -14.01
N TYR A 654 -32.45 -44.42 -14.34
CA TYR A 654 -33.30 -45.24 -15.21
C TYR A 654 -34.26 -46.18 -14.47
N PHE A 655 -34.24 -46.16 -13.15
CA PHE A 655 -35.26 -46.79 -12.33
C PHE A 655 -36.43 -45.81 -12.18
N VAL A 656 -37.67 -46.30 -12.29
CA VAL A 656 -38.88 -45.48 -12.21
C VAL A 656 -38.98 -44.96 -10.77
N CYS A 657 -38.89 -43.64 -10.58
CA CYS A 657 -38.85 -42.98 -9.25
C CYS A 657 -39.86 -43.60 -8.27
N THR A 658 -39.42 -43.97 -7.06
CA THR A 658 -39.45 -43.03 -5.94
C THR A 658 -38.16 -43.04 -5.11
N ASN A 659 -37.67 -41.84 -4.77
CA ASN A 659 -36.84 -41.62 -3.56
C ASN A 659 -37.74 -41.81 -2.32
N GLU A 660 -38.37 -42.97 -2.17
CA GLU A 660 -39.03 -43.33 -0.92
C GLU A 660 -37.94 -43.82 0.03
N THR A 661 -37.41 -42.90 0.83
CA THR A 661 -36.71 -43.27 2.07
C THR A 661 -37.74 -43.92 2.98
N THR A 662 -37.61 -45.23 3.15
CA THR A 662 -38.46 -46.00 4.08
C THR A 662 -37.71 -46.23 5.40
N ASP A 663 -38.39 -45.99 6.52
CA ASP A 663 -37.83 -46.16 7.88
C ASP A 663 -37.59 -47.64 8.25
N GLU A 664 -38.20 -48.60 7.55
CA GLU A 664 -38.01 -50.02 7.80
C GLU A 664 -36.71 -50.54 7.15
N TYR A 665 -35.62 -50.57 7.90
CA TYR A 665 -34.41 -51.29 7.52
C TYR A 665 -34.72 -52.79 7.35
N LYS A 666 -34.90 -53.23 6.11
CA LYS A 666 -34.89 -54.66 5.74
C LYS A 666 -33.53 -54.97 5.14
N ASN A 667 -32.60 -55.49 5.94
CA ASN A 667 -31.31 -56.10 5.52
C ASN A 667 -30.92 -55.76 4.08
N SER A 668 -30.56 -54.50 3.83
CA SER A 668 -30.35 -54.01 2.46
C SER A 668 -29.26 -54.83 1.79
N GLU A 669 -29.48 -55.32 0.57
CA GLU A 669 -28.50 -56.20 -0.11
C GLU A 669 -27.18 -55.49 -0.46
N ILE A 670 -27.14 -54.15 -0.51
CA ILE A 670 -25.97 -53.39 -0.92
C ILE A 670 -25.67 -52.27 0.06
N LYS A 671 -24.54 -52.41 0.76
CA LYS A 671 -23.84 -51.34 1.46
C LYS A 671 -22.75 -50.80 0.54
N MET A 672 -22.83 -49.53 0.17
CA MET A 672 -21.76 -48.84 -0.57
C MET A 672 -21.32 -47.61 0.19
N GLY A 673 -20.03 -47.31 0.17
CA GLY A 673 -19.54 -46.13 0.84
C GLY A 673 -18.04 -46.00 0.75
N GLU A 674 -17.58 -44.79 1.03
CA GLU A 674 -16.18 -44.48 1.21
C GLU A 674 -15.90 -44.38 2.71
N ASN A 675 -14.89 -45.12 3.17
CA ASN A 675 -14.32 -44.96 4.51
C ASN A 675 -12.86 -44.60 4.31
N VAL A 676 -12.61 -43.33 4.07
CA VAL A 676 -11.33 -42.84 3.57
C VAL A 676 -10.68 -41.94 4.60
N LEU A 677 -9.39 -42.20 4.81
CA LEU A 677 -8.53 -41.36 5.61
C LEU A 677 -8.04 -40.21 4.72
N TYR A 678 -8.45 -39.00 5.03
CA TYR A 678 -7.97 -37.79 4.36
C TYR A 678 -6.93 -37.09 5.20
N ASP A 679 -5.99 -36.42 4.54
CA ASP A 679 -5.07 -35.51 5.23
C ASP A 679 -5.89 -34.40 5.90
N LYS A 680 -5.70 -34.21 7.22
CA LYS A 680 -6.41 -33.22 8.02
C LYS A 680 -6.25 -31.81 7.47
N SER A 681 -5.12 -31.53 6.83
CA SER A 681 -4.80 -30.21 6.32
C SER A 681 -5.70 -29.72 5.20
N ALA A 682 -6.44 -30.63 4.53
CA ALA A 682 -7.51 -30.25 3.61
C ALA A 682 -8.64 -29.45 4.28
N PHE A 683 -8.77 -29.57 5.60
CA PHE A 683 -9.84 -28.98 6.39
C PHE A 683 -9.36 -27.92 7.39
N LEU A 684 -8.10 -27.49 7.32
CA LEU A 684 -7.57 -26.38 8.14
C LEU A 684 -7.77 -25.04 7.42
N ASP A 685 -8.10 -23.95 8.12
CA ASP A 685 -8.41 -22.64 7.51
C ASP A 685 -7.24 -22.08 6.68
N GLU A 686 -6.06 -22.02 7.28
CA GLU A 686 -4.84 -21.53 6.66
C GLU A 686 -3.82 -22.67 6.58
N TRP A 687 -3.66 -23.23 5.38
CA TRP A 687 -2.67 -24.26 5.12
C TRP A 687 -1.96 -24.02 3.78
N TYR A 688 -0.67 -24.38 3.73
CA TYR A 688 0.17 -24.11 2.56
C TYR A 688 -0.13 -25.01 1.36
N ILE A 689 -0.80 -26.16 1.58
CA ILE A 689 -1.24 -27.07 0.52
C ILE A 689 -2.72 -26.78 0.19
N ARG A 690 -3.02 -26.65 -1.10
CA ARG A 690 -4.40 -26.51 -1.60
C ARG A 690 -4.94 -27.86 -2.05
N TYR A 691 -6.19 -28.15 -1.67
CA TYR A 691 -6.90 -29.39 -2.02
C TYR A 691 -8.13 -29.07 -2.91
N PRO A 692 -7.94 -28.60 -4.16
CA PRO A 692 -9.05 -28.23 -5.02
C PRO A 692 -9.90 -29.45 -5.39
N ASP A 693 -11.22 -29.28 -5.43
CA ASP A 693 -12.20 -30.28 -5.89
C ASP A 693 -12.15 -31.64 -5.15
N LEU A 694 -11.58 -31.71 -3.94
CA LEU A 694 -11.39 -32.96 -3.19
C LEU A 694 -12.72 -33.72 -2.99
N GLY A 695 -13.73 -33.05 -2.43
CA GLY A 695 -15.06 -33.65 -2.21
C GLY A 695 -15.73 -34.05 -3.52
N LYS A 696 -15.70 -33.16 -4.51
CA LYS A 696 -16.22 -33.45 -5.85
C LYS A 696 -15.62 -34.72 -6.44
N HIS A 697 -14.29 -34.87 -6.42
CA HIS A 697 -13.62 -36.06 -6.94
C HIS A 697 -14.08 -37.34 -6.24
N ALA A 698 -14.12 -37.33 -4.90
CA ALA A 698 -14.65 -38.44 -4.11
C ALA A 698 -16.09 -38.80 -4.51
N GLY A 699 -16.94 -37.78 -4.71
CA GLY A 699 -18.29 -37.97 -5.22
C GLY A 699 -18.33 -38.61 -6.62
N GLU A 700 -17.46 -38.18 -7.54
CA GLU A 700 -17.37 -38.76 -8.88
C GLU A 700 -17.01 -40.25 -8.81
N VAL A 701 -16.04 -40.61 -7.98
CA VAL A 701 -15.60 -42.00 -7.76
C VAL A 701 -16.73 -42.85 -7.20
N GLN A 702 -17.42 -42.37 -6.17
CA GLN A 702 -18.56 -43.09 -5.60
C GLN A 702 -19.69 -43.30 -6.62
N GLY A 703 -20.02 -42.28 -7.42
CA GLY A 703 -21.03 -42.40 -8.46
C GLY A 703 -20.64 -43.40 -9.56
N ILE A 704 -19.36 -43.44 -9.94
CA ILE A 704 -18.81 -44.44 -10.86
C ILE A 704 -18.94 -45.86 -10.28
N ASN A 705 -18.58 -46.04 -9.01
CA ASN A 705 -18.65 -47.34 -8.34
C ASN A 705 -20.09 -47.85 -8.26
N GLU A 706 -21.06 -46.99 -7.93
CA GLU A 706 -22.48 -47.35 -7.94
C GLU A 706 -22.93 -47.81 -9.33
N ASN A 707 -22.56 -47.07 -10.38
CA ASN A 707 -22.91 -47.49 -11.74
C ASN A 707 -22.36 -48.87 -12.07
N VAL A 708 -21.12 -49.17 -11.66
CA VAL A 708 -20.49 -50.49 -11.87
C VAL A 708 -21.31 -51.59 -11.21
N VAL A 709 -21.72 -51.38 -9.96
CA VAL A 709 -22.55 -52.34 -9.21
C VAL A 709 -23.91 -52.52 -9.86
N LEU A 710 -24.64 -51.43 -10.13
CA LEU A 710 -25.97 -51.47 -10.76
C LEU A 710 -25.91 -52.10 -12.16
N PHE A 711 -24.94 -51.70 -12.98
CA PHE A 711 -24.74 -52.27 -14.31
C PHE A 711 -24.53 -53.78 -14.25
N SER A 712 -23.69 -54.26 -13.33
CA SER A 712 -23.44 -55.70 -13.17
C SER A 712 -24.69 -56.48 -12.74
N ARG A 713 -25.53 -55.89 -11.88
CA ARG A 713 -26.78 -56.51 -11.41
C ARG A 713 -27.83 -56.56 -12.53
N ILE A 714 -28.01 -55.45 -13.25
CA ILE A 714 -28.89 -55.39 -14.42
C ILE A 714 -28.45 -56.42 -15.46
N ALA A 715 -27.15 -56.47 -15.78
CA ALA A 715 -26.58 -57.39 -16.76
C ALA A 715 -26.91 -58.86 -16.47
N LYS A 716 -26.92 -59.27 -15.19
CA LYS A 716 -27.27 -60.64 -14.76
C LYS A 716 -28.74 -61.00 -15.01
N LYS A 717 -29.64 -60.01 -15.06
CA LYS A 717 -31.08 -60.20 -15.34
C LYS A 717 -31.40 -60.11 -16.83
N CYS A 718 -30.53 -59.49 -17.62
CA CYS A 718 -30.70 -59.34 -19.05
C CYS A 718 -30.57 -60.68 -19.80
N LYS A 719 -31.35 -60.83 -20.88
CA LYS A 719 -31.20 -61.94 -21.83
C LYS A 719 -30.01 -61.68 -22.75
N LYS A 720 -29.11 -62.65 -22.86
CA LYS A 720 -27.97 -62.55 -23.78
C LYS A 720 -28.45 -62.62 -25.23
N THR A 721 -27.96 -61.72 -26.07
CA THR A 721 -28.29 -61.64 -27.50
C THR A 721 -27.13 -61.06 -28.30
N ASN A 722 -27.29 -60.98 -29.62
CA ASN A 722 -26.35 -60.34 -30.54
C ASN A 722 -27.03 -59.18 -31.29
N PHE A 723 -26.25 -58.40 -32.04
CA PHE A 723 -26.75 -57.25 -32.80
C PHE A 723 -27.78 -57.58 -33.89
N ASN A 724 -27.81 -58.80 -34.42
CA ASN A 724 -28.75 -59.20 -35.46
C ASN A 724 -30.09 -59.65 -34.88
N ASP A 725 -30.05 -60.36 -33.76
CA ASP A 725 -31.23 -60.93 -33.12
C ASP A 725 -32.00 -59.89 -32.30
N ILE A 726 -31.30 -58.92 -31.70
CA ILE A 726 -31.95 -57.81 -30.99
C ILE A 726 -32.89 -57.01 -31.91
N GLN A 727 -32.57 -56.89 -33.21
CA GLN A 727 -33.40 -56.15 -34.16
C GLN A 727 -34.81 -56.73 -34.31
N LYS A 728 -34.97 -58.04 -34.09
CA LYS A 728 -36.28 -58.72 -34.18
C LYS A 728 -37.09 -58.64 -32.88
N LEU A 729 -36.44 -58.29 -31.77
CA LEU A 729 -37.03 -58.31 -30.42
C LEU A 729 -37.58 -56.95 -29.97
N LEU A 730 -37.15 -55.85 -30.60
CA LEU A 730 -37.54 -54.49 -30.21
C LEU A 730 -38.88 -54.10 -30.86
N SER A 731 -39.94 -54.02 -30.06
CA SER A 731 -41.33 -53.85 -30.52
C SER A 731 -41.83 -52.39 -30.54
N ASN A 732 -41.11 -51.41 -29.96
CA ASN A 732 -41.47 -49.98 -30.04
C ASN A 732 -40.27 -49.05 -29.75
N GLN A 733 -40.22 -47.86 -30.36
CA GLN A 733 -39.02 -46.98 -30.34
C GLN A 733 -38.83 -46.18 -29.04
N GLU A 734 -39.90 -45.80 -28.34
CA GLU A 734 -39.87 -44.75 -27.30
C GLU A 734 -39.51 -45.23 -25.87
N THR A 735 -39.19 -46.51 -25.68
CA THR A 735 -39.01 -47.10 -24.34
C THR A 735 -37.64 -47.71 -24.06
N TYR A 736 -36.72 -47.72 -25.04
CA TYR A 736 -35.43 -48.39 -24.89
C TYR A 736 -34.25 -47.41 -24.79
N ILE A 737 -33.29 -47.74 -23.92
CA ILE A 737 -32.00 -47.07 -23.83
C ILE A 737 -30.87 -48.08 -23.96
N ALA A 738 -29.70 -47.62 -24.40
CA ALA A 738 -28.48 -48.40 -24.36
C ALA A 738 -27.51 -47.79 -23.33
N ILE A 739 -26.87 -48.63 -22.53
CA ILE A 739 -25.85 -48.25 -21.56
C ILE A 739 -24.58 -49.03 -21.86
N ALA A 740 -23.44 -48.34 -21.97
CA ALA A 740 -22.15 -48.97 -22.18
C ALA A 740 -21.06 -48.24 -21.41
N PHE A 741 -20.01 -48.97 -21.02
CA PHE A 741 -18.81 -48.31 -20.48
C PHE A 741 -18.07 -47.53 -21.58
N SER A 742 -17.43 -46.43 -21.18
CA SER A 742 -16.78 -45.49 -22.10
C SER A 742 -15.75 -46.18 -23.01
N ASN A 743 -14.99 -47.14 -22.47
CA ASN A 743 -14.03 -47.97 -23.21
C ASN A 743 -14.70 -48.80 -24.33
N VAL A 744 -15.88 -49.39 -24.09
CA VAL A 744 -16.62 -50.18 -25.08
C VAL A 744 -17.04 -49.31 -26.27
N THR A 745 -17.54 -48.11 -25.99
CA THR A 745 -18.00 -47.20 -27.05
C THR A 745 -16.86 -46.67 -27.91
N TYR A 746 -15.70 -46.35 -27.32
CA TYR A 746 -14.55 -45.82 -28.03
C TYR A 746 -13.78 -46.90 -28.80
N ILE A 747 -13.52 -48.06 -28.16
CA ILE A 747 -12.64 -49.10 -28.72
C ILE A 747 -13.39 -49.99 -29.71
N HIS A 748 -14.65 -50.31 -29.44
CA HIS A 748 -15.36 -51.35 -30.18
C HIS A 748 -16.46 -50.78 -31.10
N LEU A 749 -17.35 -49.93 -30.58
CA LEU A 749 -18.48 -49.43 -31.37
C LEU A 749 -18.10 -48.44 -32.48
N GLN A 750 -17.07 -47.61 -32.29
CA GLN A 750 -16.57 -46.74 -33.35
C GLN A 750 -15.94 -47.52 -34.51
N LYS A 751 -15.29 -48.66 -34.25
CA LYS A 751 -14.63 -49.46 -35.28
C LYS A 751 -15.61 -50.14 -36.23
N VAL A 752 -16.81 -50.48 -35.78
CA VAL A 752 -17.83 -51.20 -36.56
C VAL A 752 -18.94 -50.29 -37.09
N ASN A 753 -18.79 -48.96 -37.03
CA ASN A 753 -19.82 -47.98 -37.41
C ASN A 753 -21.19 -48.18 -36.73
N ALA A 754 -21.25 -48.90 -35.60
CA ALA A 754 -22.48 -49.19 -34.87
C ALA A 754 -22.81 -48.12 -33.81
N TYR A 755 -22.23 -46.91 -33.93
CA TYR A 755 -22.43 -45.80 -32.99
C TYR A 755 -22.24 -44.45 -33.67
N THR A 756 -23.23 -43.57 -33.51
CA THR A 756 -23.16 -42.17 -33.94
C THR A 756 -22.98 -41.27 -32.72
N PRO A 757 -21.80 -40.65 -32.52
CA PRO A 757 -21.58 -39.78 -31.37
C PRO A 757 -22.41 -38.49 -31.47
N ASN A 758 -22.78 -37.93 -30.32
CA ASN A 758 -23.66 -36.76 -30.24
C ASN A 758 -23.14 -35.54 -31.03
N TRP A 759 -21.82 -35.35 -31.12
CA TRP A 759 -21.17 -34.25 -31.85
C TRP A 759 -21.19 -34.40 -33.39
N LYS A 760 -21.53 -35.58 -33.93
CA LYS A 760 -21.73 -35.81 -35.38
C LYS A 760 -23.19 -35.62 -35.81
N LYS A 761 -24.10 -35.21 -34.92
CA LYS A 761 -25.52 -35.02 -35.28
C LYS A 761 -25.72 -33.84 -36.23
N SER A 762 -26.60 -34.03 -37.21
CA SER A 762 -27.17 -32.91 -37.97
C SER A 762 -28.29 -32.26 -37.16
N SER A 763 -28.52 -30.95 -37.30
CA SER A 763 -29.53 -30.19 -36.54
C SER A 763 -30.99 -30.63 -36.75
N LYS A 764 -31.25 -31.70 -37.51
CA LYS A 764 -32.58 -32.28 -37.78
C LYS A 764 -32.87 -33.58 -37.01
N ASP A 765 -31.95 -34.10 -36.21
CA ASP A 765 -32.19 -35.28 -35.36
C ASP A 765 -32.82 -34.84 -34.03
N ASP A 766 -34.15 -34.66 -34.01
CA ASP A 766 -34.93 -34.32 -32.81
C ASP A 766 -34.75 -35.38 -31.71
N THR A 767 -33.99 -35.03 -30.66
CA THR A 767 -33.96 -35.78 -29.39
C THR A 767 -35.00 -35.30 -28.37
N ASN A 768 -35.92 -34.42 -28.78
CA ASN A 768 -36.95 -33.84 -27.90
C ASN A 768 -38.02 -34.83 -27.42
N THR A 769 -38.06 -36.06 -27.94
CA THR A 769 -39.00 -37.13 -27.51
C THR A 769 -38.55 -37.88 -26.25
N TYR A 770 -37.29 -37.77 -25.84
CA TYR A 770 -36.76 -38.44 -24.63
C TYR A 770 -36.53 -37.40 -23.53
N GLY A 771 -37.60 -37.07 -22.79
CA GLY A 771 -37.67 -35.91 -21.89
C GLY A 771 -36.42 -35.63 -21.04
N ASN A 772 -35.94 -34.39 -21.04
CA ASN A 772 -34.94 -33.82 -20.12
C ASN A 772 -33.68 -34.66 -19.76
N PHE A 773 -33.22 -35.58 -20.61
CA PHE A 773 -31.97 -36.30 -20.39
C PHE A 773 -30.79 -35.61 -21.08
N ASN A 774 -30.19 -34.61 -20.42
CA ASN A 774 -29.03 -33.82 -20.90
C ASN A 774 -27.70 -34.61 -21.07
N PHE A 775 -27.72 -35.95 -21.10
CA PHE A 775 -26.52 -36.81 -21.00
C PHE A 775 -26.39 -37.84 -22.13
N ILE A 776 -27.09 -37.69 -23.26
CA ILE A 776 -26.97 -38.63 -24.39
C ILE A 776 -25.58 -38.49 -25.04
N ASN A 777 -24.74 -39.52 -24.93
CA ASN A 777 -23.40 -39.52 -25.53
C ASN A 777 -23.42 -39.88 -27.02
N GLY A 778 -24.44 -40.59 -27.49
CA GLY A 778 -24.69 -40.83 -28.91
C GLY A 778 -25.88 -41.75 -29.14
N ILE A 779 -25.96 -42.34 -30.32
CA ILE A 779 -27.08 -43.18 -30.74
C ILE A 779 -26.53 -44.50 -31.29
N LEU A 780 -27.17 -45.60 -30.93
CA LEU A 780 -26.96 -46.92 -31.52
C LEU A 780 -27.96 -47.08 -32.69
N PRO A 781 -27.51 -47.08 -33.97
CA PRO A 781 -28.39 -47.14 -35.13
C PRO A 781 -28.78 -48.59 -35.44
N LEU A 782 -29.72 -49.15 -34.69
CA LEU A 782 -30.36 -50.43 -35.01
C LEU A 782 -31.58 -50.21 -35.91
N TYR A 783 -32.54 -51.15 -35.90
CA TYR A 783 -33.86 -50.96 -36.54
C TYR A 783 -34.57 -49.67 -36.06
N CYS A 784 -34.25 -49.21 -34.85
CA CYS A 784 -34.60 -47.89 -34.32
C CYS A 784 -33.37 -47.16 -33.75
N LYS A 785 -33.44 -45.83 -33.64
CA LYS A 785 -32.40 -44.98 -33.02
C LYS A 785 -32.51 -45.09 -31.49
N ILE A 786 -31.67 -45.92 -30.86
CA ILE A 786 -31.64 -46.05 -29.39
C ILE A 786 -30.61 -45.08 -28.81
N PRO A 787 -30.97 -44.23 -27.83
CA PRO A 787 -30.01 -43.37 -27.15
C PRO A 787 -28.99 -44.21 -26.36
N LEU A 788 -27.70 -43.95 -26.58
CA LEU A 788 -26.59 -44.60 -25.90
C LEU A 788 -25.97 -43.66 -24.87
N TYR A 789 -25.91 -44.14 -23.63
CA TYR A 789 -25.29 -43.45 -22.50
C TYR A 789 -23.96 -44.11 -22.15
N GLN A 790 -22.92 -43.29 -22.03
CA GLN A 790 -21.60 -43.73 -21.62
C GLN A 790 -21.46 -43.60 -20.11
N VAL A 791 -21.19 -44.72 -19.47
CA VAL A 791 -20.80 -44.77 -18.07
C VAL A 791 -19.27 -44.77 -17.99
N ARG A 792 -18.71 -43.93 -17.12
CA ARG A 792 -17.27 -44.01 -16.79
C ARG A 792 -17.05 -45.21 -15.87
N GLY A 793 -16.07 -46.03 -16.17
CA GLY A 793 -15.75 -47.25 -15.43
C GLY A 793 -14.97 -48.22 -16.31
N ASN A 794 -14.14 -49.05 -15.68
CA ASN A 794 -13.33 -50.05 -16.37
C ASN A 794 -13.70 -51.44 -15.85
N ILE A 795 -14.93 -51.87 -16.11
CA ILE A 795 -15.23 -53.30 -16.04
C ILE A 795 -14.62 -53.88 -17.32
N GLY A 796 -13.77 -54.91 -17.23
CA GLY A 796 -13.27 -55.64 -18.40
C GLY A 796 -14.37 -56.31 -19.26
N SER A 797 -15.64 -56.03 -18.99
CA SER A 797 -16.81 -56.42 -19.75
C SER A 797 -16.90 -55.61 -21.04
N ARG A 798 -16.80 -56.29 -22.19
CA ARG A 798 -17.10 -55.69 -23.50
C ARG A 798 -18.61 -55.76 -23.77
N THR A 799 -19.44 -55.35 -22.82
CA THR A 799 -20.89 -55.59 -22.86
C THR A 799 -21.66 -54.27 -22.98
N ILE A 800 -22.71 -54.29 -23.78
CA ILE A 800 -23.70 -53.21 -23.91
C ILE A 800 -25.03 -53.72 -23.34
N LEU A 801 -25.66 -52.92 -22.49
CA LEU A 801 -27.01 -53.17 -22.00
C LEU A 801 -28.01 -52.42 -22.86
N ILE A 802 -29.08 -53.10 -23.28
CA ILE A 802 -30.26 -52.48 -23.89
C ILE A 802 -31.44 -52.73 -22.96
N LEU A 803 -32.03 -51.67 -22.42
CA LEU A 803 -33.00 -51.75 -21.33
C LEU A 803 -34.30 -51.06 -21.73
N ASN A 804 -35.43 -51.70 -21.43
CA ASN A 804 -36.74 -51.04 -21.47
C ASN A 804 -36.93 -50.24 -20.17
N VAL A 805 -36.80 -48.90 -20.22
CA VAL A 805 -36.80 -48.05 -19.01
C VAL A 805 -38.09 -48.11 -18.20
N LYS A 806 -39.22 -48.49 -18.82
CA LYS A 806 -40.50 -48.64 -18.12
C LYS A 806 -40.62 -49.95 -17.32
N LYS A 807 -39.72 -50.91 -17.56
CA LYS A 807 -39.75 -52.27 -16.99
C LYS A 807 -38.49 -52.61 -16.19
N VAL A 808 -37.62 -51.64 -15.91
CA VAL A 808 -36.39 -51.92 -15.14
C VAL A 808 -36.75 -52.23 -13.68
N GLY A 809 -37.61 -51.42 -13.08
CA GLY A 809 -38.00 -51.50 -11.67
C GLY A 809 -37.66 -50.22 -10.92
N GLU A 810 -37.42 -50.34 -9.61
CA GLU A 810 -37.16 -49.23 -8.67
C GLU A 810 -35.84 -49.39 -7.88
N ILE A 811 -35.30 -48.29 -7.38
CA ILE A 811 -34.22 -48.29 -6.39
C ILE A 811 -34.80 -47.76 -5.09
N ILE A 812 -34.72 -48.59 -4.05
CA ILE A 812 -35.11 -48.19 -2.69
C ILE A 812 -33.84 -47.88 -1.93
N GLN A 813 -33.82 -46.70 -1.31
CA GLN A 813 -32.72 -46.26 -0.48
C GLN A 813 -33.14 -46.31 0.99
N TYR A 814 -32.37 -47.05 1.79
CA TYR A 814 -32.68 -47.31 3.18
C TYR A 814 -32.02 -46.31 4.12
N LEU A 815 -32.73 -45.99 5.20
CA LEU A 815 -32.18 -45.39 6.39
C LEU A 815 -31.43 -46.44 7.22
N PRO A 816 -30.33 -46.07 7.91
CA PRO A 816 -29.62 -47.01 8.78
C PRO A 816 -30.47 -47.36 10.01
N PRO A 817 -30.28 -48.55 10.60
CA PRO A 817 -31.05 -49.01 11.76
C PRO A 817 -30.70 -48.28 13.08
N GLU A 818 -29.58 -47.54 13.14
CA GLU A 818 -29.10 -46.81 14.31
C GLU A 818 -28.68 -45.40 13.88
N LEU A 819 -29.58 -44.41 13.98
CA LEU A 819 -29.22 -43.00 13.87
C LEU A 819 -28.77 -42.53 15.25
N ASP A 820 -27.46 -42.56 15.49
CA ASP A 820 -26.88 -41.91 16.66
C ASP A 820 -26.91 -40.38 16.47
N ASN A 821 -26.96 -39.60 17.55
CA ASN A 821 -27.11 -38.13 17.51
C ASN A 821 -25.98 -37.39 16.77
N ALA A 822 -24.89 -38.07 16.40
CA ALA A 822 -23.73 -37.53 15.68
C ALA A 822 -23.79 -37.69 14.14
N MET A 823 -24.81 -38.37 13.59
CA MET A 823 -24.94 -38.60 12.15
C MET A 823 -25.77 -37.51 11.47
N GLU A 824 -25.18 -36.80 10.50
CA GLU A 824 -25.94 -35.88 9.64
C GLU A 824 -26.42 -36.59 8.38
N MET A 825 -27.72 -36.48 8.10
CA MET A 825 -28.33 -37.06 6.91
C MET A 825 -28.42 -36.03 5.79
N HIS A 826 -27.78 -36.36 4.67
CA HIS A 826 -27.58 -35.42 3.57
C HIS A 826 -27.96 -36.08 2.24
N ASN A 827 -29.20 -35.83 1.77
CA ASN A 827 -29.71 -36.37 0.49
C ASN A 827 -29.37 -37.85 0.27
N ASN A 828 -29.72 -38.67 1.26
CA ASN A 828 -29.62 -40.13 1.28
C ASN A 828 -28.24 -40.74 1.57
N PHE A 829 -27.24 -39.93 1.92
CA PHE A 829 -25.98 -40.40 2.47
C PHE A 829 -25.92 -40.21 3.99
N ILE A 830 -25.24 -41.13 4.66
CA ILE A 830 -24.82 -41.01 6.05
C ILE A 830 -23.37 -40.55 6.00
N THR A 831 -23.12 -39.36 6.52
CA THR A 831 -21.78 -38.79 6.60
C THR A 831 -21.33 -38.74 8.05
N GLU A 832 -20.21 -39.39 8.35
CA GLU A 832 -19.48 -39.25 9.61
C GLU A 832 -18.15 -38.58 9.32
N PHE A 833 -17.78 -37.61 10.17
CA PHE A 833 -16.49 -36.94 10.13
C PHE A 833 -15.87 -37.06 11.51
N HIS A 834 -14.66 -37.62 11.57
CA HIS A 834 -13.92 -37.75 12.83
C HIS A 834 -12.53 -37.16 12.69
N SER A 835 -12.16 -36.30 13.64
CA SER A 835 -10.81 -35.74 13.75
C SER A 835 -10.06 -36.46 14.85
N PHE A 836 -9.06 -37.28 14.48
CA PHE A 836 -8.31 -38.10 15.46
C PHE A 836 -7.60 -37.27 16.52
N SER A 837 -7.13 -36.08 16.16
CA SER A 837 -6.48 -35.15 17.10
C SER A 837 -7.43 -34.49 18.10
N GLU A 838 -8.73 -34.47 17.80
CA GLU A 838 -9.75 -33.81 18.63
C GLU A 838 -10.59 -34.82 19.43
N GLU A 839 -10.63 -36.09 18.98
CA GLU A 839 -11.45 -37.16 19.54
C GLU A 839 -10.59 -38.32 20.08
N ASN A 840 -9.96 -38.14 21.25
CA ASN A 840 -9.06 -39.14 21.85
C ASN A 840 -9.71 -40.54 22.02
N GLU A 841 -10.97 -40.59 22.46
CA GLU A 841 -11.69 -41.85 22.63
C GLU A 841 -11.89 -42.58 21.28
N PHE A 842 -12.16 -41.81 20.21
CA PHE A 842 -12.27 -42.35 18.86
C PHE A 842 -10.94 -42.90 18.36
N LEU A 843 -9.84 -42.16 18.57
CA LEU A 843 -8.48 -42.60 18.22
C LEU A 843 -8.11 -43.92 18.90
N GLU A 844 -8.33 -44.04 20.21
CA GLU A 844 -8.04 -45.26 20.97
C GLU A 844 -8.86 -46.46 20.44
N ASN A 845 -10.14 -46.24 20.15
CA ASN A 845 -11.01 -47.28 19.63
C ASN A 845 -10.65 -47.68 18.20
N TYR A 846 -10.25 -46.73 17.36
CA TYR A 846 -9.81 -47.00 15.98
C TYR A 846 -8.52 -47.82 15.95
N LEU A 847 -7.56 -47.53 16.84
CA LEU A 847 -6.31 -48.29 16.96
C LEU A 847 -6.51 -49.75 17.42
N LYS A 848 -7.48 -50.02 18.31
CA LYS A 848 -7.81 -51.38 18.76
C LYS A 848 -8.25 -52.31 17.62
N ILE A 849 -8.78 -51.75 16.54
CA ILE A 849 -9.27 -52.50 15.37
C ILE A 849 -8.10 -52.83 14.40
N ASN A 850 -6.90 -52.29 14.65
CA ASN A 850 -5.68 -52.44 13.85
C ASN A 850 -5.92 -52.21 12.34
N PRO A 851 -6.23 -50.98 11.92
CA PRO A 851 -6.61 -50.68 10.55
C PRO A 851 -5.41 -50.79 9.60
N ARG A 852 -5.65 -51.27 8.38
CA ARG A 852 -4.62 -51.45 7.34
C ARG A 852 -3.76 -50.23 7.08
N CYS A 853 -4.31 -49.02 7.23
CA CYS A 853 -3.59 -47.78 6.98
C CYS A 853 -2.43 -47.51 7.97
N VAL A 854 -2.35 -48.24 9.09
CA VAL A 854 -1.28 -48.11 10.08
C VAL A 854 -0.56 -49.44 10.35
N GLU A 855 -0.81 -50.48 9.54
CA GLU A 855 -0.17 -51.80 9.68
C GLU A 855 1.34 -51.73 9.46
N ASP A 856 1.80 -50.85 8.57
CA ASP A 856 3.22 -50.66 8.24
C ASP A 856 3.99 -49.85 9.29
N LEU A 857 3.31 -49.30 10.30
CA LEU A 857 3.92 -48.49 11.36
C LEU A 857 4.26 -49.36 12.57
N THR A 858 5.51 -49.25 13.04
CA THR A 858 6.09 -50.18 14.01
C THR A 858 5.74 -49.88 15.47
N THR A 859 5.57 -48.61 15.83
CA THR A 859 5.32 -48.19 17.21
C THR A 859 3.96 -47.52 17.40
N ASP A 860 3.36 -47.65 18.58
CA ASP A 860 2.06 -47.01 18.87
C ASP A 860 2.16 -45.48 18.76
N ASN A 861 3.31 -44.89 19.11
CA ASN A 861 3.55 -43.46 18.94
C ASN A 861 3.55 -43.05 17.47
N GLU A 862 4.18 -43.81 16.57
CA GLU A 862 4.14 -43.55 15.12
C GLU A 862 2.70 -43.64 14.59
N LYS A 863 1.92 -44.62 15.06
CA LYS A 863 0.51 -44.78 14.68
C LYS A 863 -0.35 -43.59 15.14
N ILE A 864 -0.20 -43.18 16.39
CA ILE A 864 -0.89 -42.01 16.96
C ILE A 864 -0.51 -40.74 16.19
N GLU A 865 0.79 -40.54 15.95
CA GLU A 865 1.30 -39.37 15.23
C GLU A 865 0.81 -39.32 13.77
N TYR A 866 0.72 -40.47 13.11
CA TYR A 866 0.15 -40.56 11.77
C TYR A 866 -1.35 -40.20 11.80
N LEU A 867 -2.14 -40.84 12.67
CA LEU A 867 -3.59 -40.62 12.71
C LEU A 867 -3.98 -39.20 13.11
N ASN A 868 -3.25 -38.56 14.05
CA ASN A 868 -3.51 -37.17 14.46
C ASN A 868 -3.33 -36.12 13.34
N ARG A 869 -2.69 -36.49 12.22
CA ARG A 869 -2.56 -35.66 11.01
C ARG A 869 -3.61 -35.95 9.94
N HIS A 870 -4.55 -36.83 10.25
CA HIS A 870 -5.60 -37.26 9.34
C HIS A 870 -6.97 -37.07 9.96
N VAL A 871 -7.98 -37.13 9.10
CA VAL A 871 -9.39 -37.19 9.47
C VAL A 871 -10.01 -38.39 8.79
N LEU A 872 -10.95 -39.03 9.47
CA LEU A 872 -11.73 -40.11 8.89
C LEU A 872 -13.04 -39.54 8.39
N ILE A 873 -13.32 -39.73 7.10
CA ILE A 873 -14.62 -39.41 6.53
C ILE A 873 -15.27 -40.72 6.09
N LYS A 874 -16.44 -41.00 6.66
CA LYS A 874 -17.30 -42.11 6.23
C LYS A 874 -18.49 -41.53 5.50
N ILE A 875 -18.66 -41.91 4.24
CA ILE A 875 -19.85 -41.59 3.46
C ILE A 875 -20.47 -42.91 3.03
N ASN A 876 -21.58 -43.28 3.64
CA ASN A 876 -22.25 -44.56 3.39
C ASN A 876 -23.64 -44.35 2.79
N GLN A 877 -24.04 -45.28 1.94
CA GLN A 877 -25.40 -45.44 1.45
C GLN A 877 -25.81 -46.91 1.47
N TYR A 878 -27.10 -47.11 1.72
CA TYR A 878 -27.73 -48.42 1.73
C TYR A 878 -28.85 -48.40 0.70
N PHE A 879 -28.81 -49.27 -0.29
CA PHE A 879 -29.87 -49.34 -1.29
C PHE A 879 -30.09 -50.75 -1.81
N GLU A 880 -31.28 -50.96 -2.35
CA GLU A 880 -31.69 -52.17 -3.04
C GLU A 880 -32.24 -51.79 -4.41
N ALA A 881 -31.81 -52.50 -5.44
CA ALA A 881 -32.41 -52.41 -6.77
C ALA A 881 -33.44 -53.54 -6.92
N ARG A 882 -34.74 -53.19 -6.90
CA ARG A 882 -35.83 -54.13 -7.12
C ARG A 882 -36.22 -54.11 -8.59
N PHE A 883 -36.08 -55.27 -9.23
CA PHE A 883 -36.44 -55.42 -10.63
C PHE A 883 -37.93 -55.69 -10.78
N SER A 884 -38.56 -55.12 -11.81
CA SER A 884 -39.96 -55.42 -12.12
C SER A 884 -40.17 -56.90 -12.44
N ASP A 885 -41.32 -57.46 -12.09
CA ASP A 885 -41.68 -58.84 -12.44
C ASP A 885 -41.74 -59.04 -13.97
N ASP A 886 -42.03 -57.97 -14.72
CA ASP A 886 -42.03 -57.95 -16.18
C ASP A 886 -40.72 -57.46 -16.82
N PHE A 887 -39.59 -57.56 -16.09
CA PHE A 887 -38.29 -57.04 -16.51
C PHE A 887 -37.91 -57.39 -17.95
N GLU A 888 -37.53 -56.36 -18.71
CA GLU A 888 -37.14 -56.48 -20.12
C GLU A 888 -35.80 -55.77 -20.37
N GLY A 889 -34.76 -56.56 -20.56
CA GLY A 889 -33.43 -56.07 -20.90
C GLY A 889 -32.56 -57.12 -21.58
N TYR A 890 -31.57 -56.65 -22.32
CA TYR A 890 -30.71 -57.47 -23.17
C TYR A 890 -29.24 -57.09 -23.01
N THR A 891 -28.36 -58.08 -23.04
CA THR A 891 -26.90 -57.90 -23.05
C THR A 891 -26.35 -58.27 -24.42
N ILE A 892 -25.51 -57.40 -24.97
CA ILE A 892 -24.76 -57.64 -26.20
C ILE A 892 -23.27 -57.60 -25.87
N ASP A 893 -22.58 -58.71 -26.09
CA ASP A 893 -21.13 -58.75 -25.99
C ASP A 893 -20.53 -58.26 -27.32
N VAL A 894 -19.52 -57.40 -27.23
CA VAL A 894 -18.82 -56.79 -28.35
C VAL A 894 -17.40 -57.36 -28.38
N GLU A 895 -16.97 -57.85 -29.55
CA GLU A 895 -15.62 -58.43 -29.72
C GLU A 895 -14.51 -57.38 -29.80
#